data_AF-A0A0R3UFJ2-F1
#
_entry.id   AF-A0A0R3UFJ2-F1
#
_cell.length_a   1.000
_cell.length_b   1.000
_cell.length_c   1.000
_cell.angle_alpha   90.00
_cell.angle_beta   90.00
_cell.angle_gamma   90.00
#
_symmetry.space_group_name_H-M   'P 1'
#
loop_
_entity.id
_entity.type
_entity.pdbx_description
1 polymer ?
#
loop_
_entity_poly.entity_id
_entity_poly.type
_entity_poly.pdbx_seq_one_letter_code
_entity_poly.pdbx_strand_id
1 'polypeptide(L)'
;MLFFFICLDLNEASKVLVYTDGSCKGPLENRRAGFGVFWGTDHPWNVSERLKGRQTNNRAEIEACIRALKQANDAGIRGVKIVTDSKFTIKCATVWYFRWQKNDWKLANGTPVLHRKDIQRLVEQLAVPGLHVSWFHLLSVGQHKSSHHQTIPQALIEWTMQPLPGTCFTTKYLSPTSFERKMPQWRHFPMPLTSQIAPPTPIPSSPFSHCKRRVGALRSRSQFRISHVVCVIHIKEECHSPGHQGKWGNEQADRLANIGADLPYPCDNEEDPGDVEVENMIVEFNHFFFYLLPSSQMADEFLIQTRPTKPFEGQKPGTSGLRKPTKTFMLPNYVENFVQASLTVAKKHQKPDTQFRLVLGGDGRYFLKEALLNAIVPLCAANGVEEVMIGENGILSTPAISTIIRRYGTTGGFILTASHNPGGIDGDFGLKYNIDNGGPATETITDEIYQITTKIHEYQTLDRPIPIDLTKIGTTDYNLKGGKIFKVTIVSSTQDYITYMKEIFDFDMIKEFLNGGNGKPPFKVLVDGLSGVTGPYIRALLIDNFGLPESSTLDCTPLPDFGGHHPDPNLTYAAKLVDAVRADKSISLAAAFDGDGDRNMIIGQGGFFVCPCDSLAVIADNAESIKYFEKNGVRGFARSMPTSPAVDRLQARFPGPVVCKDKKIDVYETPTGWKFFGNLLDADKVSVCGEESFGTGSNHIREKDGIWTFLCWASLLAARQAAGLSPRVSDVMKEHWSKYGRDFFTRYDYEDCTEEQGKQVMERVEALLKDPGFVGRTYKTNSGAAFKVLSIDNFSYTDPVDQSVSKNQGIRIMLSNDTRFVYRISGTGSSGATIRIYVNTFSADPKTHALAATAYMAPHIELALGLCGIQYITHRTKPTVIT
;
A
#
# COMPACT_ATOMS: atom_id res chain seq x y z
N MET A 1 -24.25 -20.19 -15.00
CA MET A 1 -23.60 -21.24 -14.19
C MET A 1 -22.43 -21.79 -14.98
N LEU A 2 -21.19 -21.46 -14.58
CA LEU A 2 -20.00 -22.27 -14.86
C LEU A 2 -18.95 -21.86 -13.81
N PHE A 3 -18.48 -22.79 -12.98
CA PHE A 3 -17.63 -22.46 -11.83
C PHE A 3 -16.18 -22.21 -12.26
N PHE A 4 -15.67 -21.01 -11.95
CA PHE A 4 -14.25 -20.69 -12.08
C PHE A 4 -13.48 -21.16 -10.83
N PHE A 5 -12.99 -22.39 -10.84
CA PHE A 5 -12.00 -22.84 -9.87
C PHE A 5 -10.62 -22.27 -10.22
N ILE A 6 -10.30 -21.09 -9.69
CA ILE A 6 -8.91 -20.63 -9.58
C ILE A 6 -8.39 -21.08 -8.21
N CYS A 7 -7.83 -22.28 -8.14
CA CYS A 7 -7.16 -22.75 -6.94
C CYS A 7 -5.82 -22.02 -6.74
N LEU A 8 -5.84 -20.98 -5.91
CA LEU A 8 -4.65 -20.52 -5.20
C LEU A 8 -4.29 -21.56 -4.14
N ASP A 9 -3.44 -22.50 -4.54
CA ASP A 9 -3.13 -23.72 -3.81
C ASP A 9 -2.25 -23.49 -2.56
N LEU A 10 -2.69 -24.02 -1.42
CA LEU A 10 -2.19 -23.76 -0.06
C LEU A 10 -1.00 -24.66 0.36
N ASN A 11 -0.14 -25.04 -0.58
CA ASN A 11 1.25 -25.44 -0.29
C ASN A 11 2.14 -25.43 -1.53
N GLU A 12 3.03 -24.45 -1.67
CA GLU A 12 4.11 -24.48 -2.67
C GLU A 12 5.16 -25.57 -2.38
N ALA A 13 5.17 -26.14 -1.17
CA ALA A 13 6.10 -27.19 -0.75
C ALA A 13 5.69 -28.61 -1.20
N SER A 14 4.44 -28.83 -1.59
CA SER A 14 3.90 -30.16 -1.97
C SER A 14 3.67 -30.32 -3.49
N LYS A 15 4.17 -29.39 -4.30
CA LYS A 15 4.05 -29.44 -5.77
C LYS A 15 5.27 -30.10 -6.39
N VAL A 16 5.04 -31.01 -7.33
CA VAL A 16 6.13 -31.66 -8.08
C VAL A 16 6.71 -30.67 -9.08
N LEU A 17 8.02 -30.48 -9.04
CA LEU A 17 8.75 -29.52 -9.86
C LEU A 17 9.07 -30.11 -11.24
N VAL A 18 8.85 -29.35 -12.30
CA VAL A 18 9.20 -29.73 -13.68
C VAL A 18 9.75 -28.53 -14.44
N TYR A 19 10.76 -28.77 -15.27
CA TYR A 19 11.36 -27.79 -16.17
C TYR A 19 10.94 -28.10 -17.61
N THR A 20 10.52 -27.09 -18.37
CA THR A 20 9.97 -27.23 -19.73
C THR A 20 10.52 -26.17 -20.67
N ASP A 21 10.97 -26.58 -21.85
CA ASP A 21 11.66 -25.73 -22.83
C ASP A 21 11.32 -26.15 -24.28
N GLY A 22 11.48 -25.23 -25.22
CA GLY A 22 11.31 -25.44 -26.66
C GLY A 22 12.48 -24.87 -27.47
N SER A 23 12.93 -25.64 -28.46
CA SER A 23 14.00 -25.24 -29.37
C SER A 23 13.52 -25.31 -30.82
N CYS A 24 14.03 -24.41 -31.65
CA CYS A 24 13.72 -24.34 -33.08
C CYS A 24 14.95 -23.90 -33.87
N LYS A 25 15.49 -24.81 -34.69
CA LYS A 25 16.72 -24.65 -35.48
C LYS A 25 16.42 -24.56 -36.98
N GLY A 26 17.33 -23.96 -37.75
CA GLY A 26 17.31 -23.99 -39.21
C GLY A 26 16.69 -22.77 -39.93
N PRO A 27 16.93 -22.64 -41.24
CA PRO A 27 16.34 -21.59 -42.08
C PRO A 27 14.83 -21.81 -42.23
N LEU A 28 14.08 -20.75 -42.59
CA LEU A 28 12.62 -20.70 -42.45
C LEU A 28 11.87 -21.82 -43.19
N GLU A 29 12.39 -22.24 -44.35
CA GLU A 29 11.89 -23.33 -45.21
C GLU A 29 12.14 -24.74 -44.64
N ASN A 30 13.20 -24.92 -43.83
CA ASN A 30 13.65 -26.21 -43.31
C ASN A 30 13.83 -26.16 -41.79
N ARG A 31 12.91 -25.49 -41.09
CA ARG A 31 12.92 -25.42 -39.62
C ARG A 31 12.66 -26.80 -39.02
N ARG A 32 13.40 -27.11 -37.96
CA ARG A 32 13.16 -28.28 -37.10
C ARG A 32 12.97 -27.79 -35.68
N ALA A 33 11.88 -28.19 -35.04
CA ALA A 33 11.56 -27.80 -33.68
C ALA A 33 11.34 -29.04 -32.81
N GLY A 34 11.69 -28.93 -31.53
CA GLY A 34 11.56 -29.99 -30.55
C GLY A 34 11.43 -29.43 -29.15
N PHE A 35 10.86 -30.23 -28.26
CA PHE A 35 10.49 -29.82 -26.92
C PHE A 35 11.11 -30.75 -25.87
N GLY A 36 11.46 -30.16 -24.73
CA GLY A 36 12.12 -30.83 -23.62
C GLY A 36 11.28 -30.72 -22.35
N VAL A 37 11.12 -31.85 -21.65
CA VAL A 37 10.56 -31.88 -20.30
C VAL A 37 11.52 -32.60 -19.38
N PHE A 38 11.91 -31.95 -18.29
CA PHE A 38 12.89 -32.45 -17.32
C PHE A 38 12.31 -32.41 -15.90
N TRP A 39 12.19 -33.60 -15.30
CA TRP A 39 11.64 -33.81 -13.94
C TRP A 39 12.75 -34.02 -12.89
N GLY A 40 13.98 -34.32 -13.33
CA GLY A 40 15.13 -34.61 -12.47
C GLY A 40 16.13 -35.52 -13.17
N THR A 41 17.36 -35.64 -12.66
CA THR A 41 18.38 -36.53 -13.25
C THR A 41 17.85 -37.97 -13.30
N ASP A 42 18.04 -38.66 -14.43
CA ASP A 42 17.63 -40.04 -14.70
C ASP A 42 16.13 -40.37 -14.49
N HIS A 43 15.28 -39.35 -14.37
CA HIS A 43 13.85 -39.53 -14.16
C HIS A 43 13.14 -40.13 -15.41
N PRO A 44 12.32 -41.18 -15.29
CA PRO A 44 11.76 -41.92 -16.43
C PRO A 44 10.72 -41.15 -17.25
N TRP A 45 10.29 -39.97 -16.81
CA TRP A 45 9.44 -39.06 -17.59
C TRP A 45 10.22 -37.94 -18.29
N ASN A 46 11.55 -37.89 -18.15
CA ASN A 46 12.36 -36.98 -18.96
C ASN A 46 12.16 -37.31 -20.43
N VAL A 47 11.88 -36.29 -21.24
CA VAL A 47 11.53 -36.51 -22.65
C VAL A 47 12.03 -35.39 -23.55
N SER A 48 12.46 -35.81 -24.72
CA SER A 48 13.01 -35.02 -25.83
C SER A 48 12.32 -35.52 -27.10
N GLU A 49 11.28 -34.82 -27.55
CA GLU A 49 10.48 -35.20 -28.71
C GLU A 49 10.54 -34.11 -29.79
N ARG A 50 10.43 -34.52 -31.06
CA ARG A 50 10.29 -33.58 -32.17
C ARG A 50 8.86 -33.05 -32.21
N LEU A 51 8.71 -31.73 -32.34
CA LEU A 51 7.41 -31.09 -32.50
C LEU A 51 6.72 -31.59 -33.79
N LYS A 52 5.46 -32.02 -33.70
CA LYS A 52 4.64 -32.36 -34.88
C LYS A 52 4.00 -31.12 -35.50
N GLY A 53 3.75 -31.16 -36.82
CA GLY A 53 3.17 -30.05 -37.57
C GLY A 53 4.08 -28.82 -37.66
N ARG A 54 3.49 -27.61 -37.62
CA ARG A 54 4.21 -26.32 -37.85
C ARG A 54 5.42 -26.13 -36.92
N GLN A 55 6.61 -26.02 -37.51
CA GLN A 55 7.91 -25.95 -36.81
C GLN A 55 8.22 -24.50 -36.35
N THR A 56 7.94 -24.19 -35.08
CA THR A 56 8.19 -22.86 -34.47
C THR A 56 8.48 -22.98 -32.97
N ASN A 57 9.35 -22.13 -32.41
CA ASN A 57 9.71 -22.20 -30.99
C ASN A 57 8.47 -22.10 -30.06
N ASN A 58 7.66 -21.05 -30.19
CA ASN A 58 6.43 -20.84 -29.41
C ASN A 58 5.47 -22.05 -29.34
N ARG A 59 5.49 -22.95 -30.34
CA ARG A 59 4.70 -24.20 -30.31
C ARG A 59 5.41 -25.32 -29.55
N ALA A 60 6.74 -25.45 -29.68
CA ALA A 60 7.52 -26.41 -28.90
C ALA A 60 7.41 -26.10 -27.39
N GLU A 61 7.47 -24.82 -27.03
CA GLU A 61 7.29 -24.32 -25.66
C GLU A 61 5.92 -24.68 -25.06
N ILE A 62 4.86 -24.52 -25.85
CA ILE A 62 3.49 -24.92 -25.47
C ILE A 62 3.38 -26.46 -25.37
N GLU A 63 3.96 -27.20 -26.33
CA GLU A 63 3.93 -28.67 -26.34
C GLU A 63 4.71 -29.27 -25.16
N ALA A 64 5.82 -28.66 -24.73
CA ALA A 64 6.55 -29.02 -23.52
C ALA A 64 5.65 -28.97 -22.28
N CYS A 65 4.89 -27.88 -22.15
CA CYS A 65 3.95 -27.70 -21.04
C CYS A 65 2.77 -28.68 -21.12
N ILE A 66 2.21 -28.91 -22.31
CA ILE A 66 1.16 -29.93 -22.53
C ILE A 66 1.67 -31.32 -22.12
N ARG A 67 2.88 -31.70 -22.55
CA ARG A 67 3.50 -32.99 -22.23
C ARG A 67 3.73 -33.17 -20.74
N ALA A 68 4.25 -32.14 -20.06
CA ALA A 68 4.47 -32.16 -18.62
C ALA A 68 3.17 -32.29 -17.82
N LEU A 69 2.14 -31.50 -18.17
CA LEU A 69 0.83 -31.57 -17.52
C LEU A 69 0.17 -32.93 -17.73
N LYS A 70 0.27 -33.51 -18.94
CA LYS A 70 -0.23 -34.86 -19.21
C LYS A 70 0.51 -35.92 -18.38
N GLN A 71 1.84 -35.90 -18.34
CA GLN A 71 2.64 -36.82 -17.52
C GLN A 71 2.25 -36.76 -16.05
N ALA A 72 2.06 -35.56 -15.49
CA ALA A 72 1.56 -35.38 -14.13
C ALA A 72 0.16 -35.97 -13.94
N ASN A 73 -0.78 -35.66 -14.85
CA ASN A 73 -2.15 -36.14 -14.75
C ASN A 73 -2.25 -37.66 -14.84
N ASP A 74 -1.60 -38.27 -15.82
CA ASP A 74 -1.54 -39.72 -16.06
C ASP A 74 -0.95 -40.46 -14.85
N ALA A 75 -0.03 -39.82 -14.12
CA ALA A 75 0.56 -40.32 -12.87
C ALA A 75 -0.25 -40.01 -11.59
N GLY A 76 -1.43 -39.39 -11.71
CA GLY A 76 -2.26 -39.00 -10.57
C GLY A 76 -1.76 -37.79 -9.76
N ILE A 77 -0.70 -37.11 -10.22
CA ILE A 77 -0.19 -35.90 -9.57
C ILE A 77 -1.20 -34.76 -9.75
N ARG A 78 -1.40 -33.99 -8.68
CA ARG A 78 -2.37 -32.88 -8.64
C ARG A 78 -1.79 -31.53 -8.25
N GLY A 79 -0.58 -31.47 -7.69
CA GLY A 79 0.19 -30.24 -7.53
C GLY A 79 1.43 -30.24 -8.44
N VAL A 80 1.53 -29.30 -9.37
CA VAL A 80 2.64 -29.19 -10.33
C VAL A 80 3.20 -27.77 -10.33
N LYS A 81 4.53 -27.64 -10.40
CA LYS A 81 5.23 -26.37 -10.54
C LYS A 81 6.06 -26.35 -11.81
N ILE A 82 5.57 -25.68 -12.85
CA ILE A 82 6.23 -25.57 -14.15
C ILE A 82 7.24 -24.41 -14.13
N VAL A 83 8.48 -24.72 -14.47
CA VAL A 83 9.59 -23.79 -14.65
C VAL A 83 9.90 -23.67 -16.13
N THR A 84 9.92 -22.44 -16.65
CA THR A 84 10.27 -22.14 -18.05
C THR A 84 10.74 -20.69 -18.16
N ASP A 85 11.66 -20.35 -19.07
CA ASP A 85 11.95 -18.97 -19.44
C ASP A 85 10.99 -18.41 -20.51
N SER A 86 10.00 -19.20 -20.95
CA SER A 86 8.97 -18.80 -21.91
C SER A 86 7.92 -17.84 -21.33
N LYS A 87 8.23 -16.54 -21.33
CA LYS A 87 7.22 -15.49 -21.03
C LYS A 87 6.02 -15.54 -21.99
N PHE A 88 6.17 -16.13 -23.19
CA PHE A 88 5.07 -16.34 -24.13
C PHE A 88 4.11 -17.41 -23.59
N THR A 89 4.59 -18.61 -23.33
CA THR A 89 3.75 -19.74 -22.88
C THR A 89 3.10 -19.48 -21.52
N ILE A 90 3.82 -18.89 -20.56
CA ILE A 90 3.25 -18.48 -19.28
C ILE A 90 2.08 -17.51 -19.49
N LYS A 91 2.23 -16.48 -20.34
CA LYS A 91 1.14 -15.50 -20.61
C LYS A 91 -0.02 -16.12 -21.37
N CYS A 92 0.24 -17.02 -22.33
CA CYS A 92 -0.80 -17.83 -22.96
C CYS A 92 -1.62 -18.61 -21.92
N ALA A 93 -0.96 -19.31 -21.00
CA ALA A 93 -1.57 -20.17 -19.99
C ALA A 93 -2.30 -19.42 -18.85
N THR A 94 -1.98 -18.15 -18.59
CA THR A 94 -2.45 -17.44 -17.37
C THR A 94 -3.22 -16.14 -17.61
N VAL A 95 -2.96 -15.41 -18.70
CA VAL A 95 -3.51 -14.05 -18.90
C VAL A 95 -4.20 -13.87 -20.24
N TRP A 96 -3.63 -14.43 -21.31
CA TRP A 96 -4.08 -14.14 -22.68
C TRP A 96 -5.24 -15.02 -23.14
N TYR A 97 -5.26 -16.33 -22.82
CA TYR A 97 -6.35 -17.19 -23.29
C TYR A 97 -7.73 -16.72 -22.81
N PHE A 98 -7.86 -16.28 -21.55
CA PHE A 98 -9.11 -15.72 -21.02
C PHE A 98 -9.61 -14.50 -21.81
N ARG A 99 -8.69 -13.67 -22.30
CA ARG A 99 -9.02 -12.46 -23.09
C ARG A 99 -9.39 -12.85 -24.52
N TRP A 100 -8.63 -13.76 -25.13
CA TRP A 100 -8.88 -14.25 -26.48
C TRP A 100 -10.16 -15.08 -26.57
N GLN A 101 -10.44 -15.96 -25.62
CA GLN A 101 -11.69 -16.73 -25.55
C GLN A 101 -12.93 -15.83 -25.44
N LYS A 102 -12.83 -14.71 -24.70
CA LYS A 102 -13.90 -13.69 -24.62
C LYS A 102 -14.02 -12.82 -25.88
N ASN A 103 -12.95 -12.69 -26.66
CA ASN A 103 -12.87 -11.87 -27.88
C ASN A 103 -12.82 -12.73 -29.16
N ASP A 104 -13.52 -13.87 -29.17
CA ASP A 104 -13.62 -14.80 -30.33
C ASP A 104 -12.27 -15.10 -31.01
N TRP A 105 -11.26 -15.36 -30.19
CA TRP A 105 -9.86 -15.63 -30.55
C TRP A 105 -9.23 -14.61 -31.51
N LYS A 106 -9.63 -13.33 -31.39
CA LYS A 106 -9.06 -12.19 -32.12
C LYS A 106 -8.15 -11.36 -31.21
N LEU A 107 -7.10 -10.80 -31.82
CA LEU A 107 -6.23 -9.78 -31.24
C LEU A 107 -6.92 -8.41 -31.24
N ALA A 108 -6.33 -7.41 -30.57
CA ALA A 108 -6.90 -6.06 -30.44
C ALA A 108 -7.00 -5.28 -31.77
N ASN A 109 -6.25 -5.71 -32.80
CA ASN A 109 -6.33 -5.23 -34.19
C ASN A 109 -7.30 -6.07 -35.06
N GLY A 110 -8.11 -6.94 -34.45
CA GLY A 110 -9.08 -7.81 -35.14
C GLY A 110 -8.51 -9.09 -35.77
N THR A 111 -7.19 -9.28 -35.86
CA THR A 111 -6.62 -10.46 -36.54
C THR A 111 -6.67 -11.72 -35.66
N PRO A 112 -6.87 -12.93 -36.23
CA PRO A 112 -6.91 -14.17 -35.44
C PRO A 112 -5.62 -14.49 -34.66
N VAL A 113 -5.76 -15.19 -33.53
CA VAL A 113 -4.64 -15.65 -32.69
C VAL A 113 -3.90 -16.81 -33.36
N LEU A 114 -2.65 -16.55 -33.77
CA LEU A 114 -1.79 -17.42 -34.59
C LEU A 114 -1.58 -18.85 -34.07
N HIS A 115 -1.72 -19.06 -32.75
CA HIS A 115 -1.47 -20.34 -32.06
C HIS A 115 -2.73 -20.91 -31.36
N ARG A 116 -3.94 -20.49 -31.80
CA ARG A 116 -5.23 -20.87 -31.18
C ARG A 116 -5.34 -22.37 -30.83
N LYS A 117 -5.13 -23.27 -31.81
CA LYS A 117 -5.25 -24.73 -31.61
C LYS A 117 -4.31 -25.25 -30.50
N ASP A 118 -3.08 -24.75 -30.44
CA ASP A 118 -2.08 -25.16 -29.43
C ASP A 118 -2.42 -24.62 -28.03
N ILE A 119 -2.88 -23.36 -27.95
CA ILE A 119 -3.28 -22.73 -26.68
C ILE A 119 -4.52 -23.41 -26.12
N GLN A 120 -5.50 -23.80 -26.96
CA GLN A 120 -6.67 -24.56 -26.52
C GLN A 120 -6.26 -25.89 -25.87
N ARG A 121 -5.37 -26.67 -26.51
CA ARG A 121 -4.83 -27.93 -25.95
C ARG A 121 -4.11 -27.74 -24.61
N LEU A 122 -3.40 -26.63 -24.43
CA LEU A 122 -2.77 -26.28 -23.14
C LEU A 122 -3.81 -25.97 -22.06
N VAL A 123 -4.85 -25.20 -22.39
CA VAL A 123 -5.95 -24.87 -21.49
C VAL A 123 -6.76 -26.12 -21.11
N GLU A 124 -6.94 -27.07 -22.03
CA GLU A 124 -7.58 -28.36 -21.77
C GLU A 124 -6.81 -29.20 -20.74
N GLN A 125 -5.47 -29.21 -20.79
CA GLN A 125 -4.66 -29.87 -19.75
C GLN A 125 -4.72 -29.13 -18.40
N LEU A 126 -4.85 -27.80 -18.41
CA LEU A 126 -5.01 -26.99 -17.19
C LEU A 126 -6.41 -27.09 -16.56
N ALA A 127 -7.42 -27.51 -17.33
CA ALA A 127 -8.81 -27.66 -16.88
C ALA A 127 -9.10 -29.01 -16.18
N VAL A 128 -8.09 -29.87 -15.99
CA VAL A 128 -8.24 -31.17 -15.31
C VAL A 128 -8.73 -30.97 -13.86
N PRO A 129 -9.85 -31.60 -13.45
CA PRO A 129 -10.39 -31.41 -12.10
C PRO A 129 -9.38 -31.75 -10.98
N GLY A 130 -9.20 -30.80 -10.07
CA GLY A 130 -8.28 -30.91 -8.94
C GLY A 130 -6.80 -30.73 -9.29
N LEU A 131 -6.43 -30.40 -10.54
CA LEU A 131 -5.05 -30.06 -10.90
C LEU A 131 -4.73 -28.61 -10.51
N HIS A 132 -3.57 -28.38 -9.88
CA HIS A 132 -3.13 -27.10 -9.35
C HIS A 132 -1.71 -26.81 -9.88
N VAL A 133 -1.58 -25.76 -10.69
CA VAL A 133 -0.36 -25.46 -11.45
C VAL A 133 0.16 -24.08 -11.07
N SER A 134 1.37 -24.02 -10.51
CA SER A 134 2.12 -22.76 -10.39
C SER A 134 3.18 -22.64 -11.48
N TRP A 135 3.39 -21.40 -11.94
CA TRP A 135 4.31 -21.06 -13.02
C TRP A 135 5.48 -20.23 -12.47
N PHE A 136 6.71 -20.60 -12.81
CA PHE A 136 7.91 -19.87 -12.42
C PHE A 136 8.70 -19.45 -13.65
N HIS A 137 8.83 -18.14 -13.87
CA HIS A 137 9.60 -17.59 -14.99
C HIS A 137 11.09 -17.50 -14.65
N LEU A 138 11.95 -18.11 -15.48
CA LEU A 138 13.40 -17.97 -15.35
C LEU A 138 13.94 -16.78 -16.15
N LEU A 139 14.75 -15.95 -15.48
CA LEU A 139 15.49 -14.87 -16.14
C LEU A 139 16.63 -15.46 -16.99
N SER A 140 16.34 -15.66 -18.27
CA SER A 140 17.34 -16.00 -19.30
C SER A 140 18.46 -14.95 -19.31
N VAL A 141 19.67 -15.38 -18.96
CA VAL A 141 20.89 -14.57 -19.15
C VAL A 141 21.24 -14.69 -20.63
N GLY A 142 20.86 -13.68 -21.41
CA GLY A 142 20.96 -13.71 -22.87
C GLY A 142 22.37 -14.05 -23.39
N GLN A 143 22.43 -14.81 -24.48
CA GLN A 143 23.69 -15.21 -25.13
C GLN A 143 24.45 -13.99 -25.66
N HIS A 144 25.30 -13.40 -24.83
CA HIS A 144 26.23 -12.35 -25.25
C HIS A 144 27.27 -12.92 -26.22
N LYS A 145 27.14 -12.56 -27.49
CA LYS A 145 28.28 -12.56 -28.41
C LYS A 145 29.30 -11.53 -27.88
N SER A 146 30.47 -12.02 -27.45
CA SER A 146 31.77 -11.31 -27.37
C SER A 146 31.70 -9.77 -27.21
N SER A 147 32.07 -9.16 -26.08
CA SER A 147 33.45 -9.21 -25.56
C SER A 147 33.61 -8.53 -24.18
N HIS A 148 34.58 -9.04 -23.41
CA HIS A 148 35.48 -8.40 -22.43
C HIS A 148 35.03 -7.30 -21.42
N HIS A 149 35.45 -7.54 -20.16
CA HIS A 149 35.66 -6.64 -19.00
C HIS A 149 34.46 -6.25 -18.09
N GLN A 150 34.55 -6.75 -16.84
CA GLN A 150 34.42 -6.08 -15.52
C GLN A 150 33.22 -5.12 -15.24
N THR A 151 32.60 -5.08 -14.05
CA THR A 151 33.04 -5.53 -12.70
C THR A 151 31.85 -5.98 -11.81
N ILE A 152 32.12 -6.54 -10.62
CA ILE A 152 31.14 -6.96 -9.60
C ILE A 152 31.00 -5.87 -8.50
N PRO A 153 29.92 -5.90 -7.68
CA PRO A 153 30.00 -6.53 -6.35
C PRO A 153 28.77 -7.43 -6.04
N GLN A 154 28.84 -8.59 -5.39
CA GLN A 154 29.76 -9.14 -4.37
C GLN A 154 29.74 -8.40 -3.02
N ALA A 155 28.57 -8.39 -2.38
CA ALA A 155 28.41 -7.98 -0.98
C ALA A 155 27.17 -8.64 -0.32
N LEU A 156 27.07 -9.99 -0.28
CA LEU A 156 26.05 -10.70 0.54
C LEU A 156 26.26 -12.21 0.80
N ILE A 157 27.42 -12.81 0.48
CA ILE A 157 27.71 -14.24 0.80
C ILE A 157 29.11 -14.39 1.44
N GLU A 158 29.32 -13.72 2.58
CA GLU A 158 30.45 -14.00 3.49
C GLU A 158 30.02 -13.93 4.97
N TRP A 159 29.04 -14.76 5.35
CA TRP A 159 28.91 -15.17 6.75
C TRP A 159 28.43 -16.61 6.87
N THR A 160 29.02 -17.34 7.83
CA THR A 160 28.94 -18.79 8.05
C THR A 160 29.50 -19.68 6.92
N MET A 161 30.49 -20.50 7.29
CA MET A 161 31.03 -21.74 6.67
C MET A 161 32.55 -21.72 6.40
N GLN A 162 33.36 -21.75 7.46
CA GLN A 162 34.73 -22.28 7.38
C GLN A 162 34.69 -23.80 7.71
N PRO A 163 35.22 -24.69 6.85
CA PRO A 163 35.32 -26.11 7.16
C PRO A 163 36.63 -26.44 7.92
N LEU A 164 36.52 -27.25 8.97
CA LEU A 164 37.68 -27.96 9.55
C LEU A 164 37.89 -29.30 8.79
N PRO A 165 39.09 -29.59 8.25
CA PRO A 165 39.28 -30.73 7.35
C PRO A 165 39.84 -32.01 8.02
N GLY A 166 39.14 -33.12 7.83
CA GLY A 166 39.74 -34.39 7.36
C GLY A 166 40.26 -35.45 8.36
N THR A 167 39.56 -36.59 8.41
CA THR A 167 40.13 -37.94 8.58
C THR A 167 39.33 -38.91 7.67
N CYS A 168 39.82 -39.34 6.51
CA CYS A 168 40.93 -40.26 6.18
C CYS A 168 40.66 -41.75 6.46
N PHE A 169 40.59 -42.54 5.38
CA PHE A 169 41.12 -43.90 5.33
C PHE A 169 42.19 -43.98 4.23
N THR A 170 43.42 -44.29 4.67
CA THR A 170 44.46 -45.16 4.06
C THR A 170 44.50 -45.37 2.52
N THR A 171 45.67 -45.40 1.88
CA THR A 171 46.99 -45.82 2.39
C THR A 171 48.16 -44.90 2.01
N LYS A 172 49.18 -44.90 2.86
CA LYS A 172 50.58 -44.64 2.46
C LYS A 172 51.44 -45.67 3.17
N TYR A 173 52.40 -46.27 2.46
CA TYR A 173 53.39 -47.17 3.06
C TYR A 173 54.65 -46.37 3.45
N LEU A 174 55.36 -46.91 4.43
CA LEU A 174 56.72 -46.55 4.88
C LEU A 174 56.91 -45.21 5.64
N SER A 175 57.62 -45.39 6.74
CA SER A 175 58.18 -44.43 7.70
C SER A 175 59.74 -44.51 7.62
N PRO A 176 60.54 -44.04 8.59
CA PRO A 176 60.53 -42.81 9.39
C PRO A 176 61.88 -42.04 9.32
N THR A 177 61.96 -40.77 9.75
CA THR A 177 63.07 -40.28 10.64
C THR A 177 62.85 -38.87 11.22
N SER A 178 63.04 -38.80 12.55
CA SER A 178 63.38 -37.74 13.53
C SER A 178 63.93 -36.32 13.16
N PHE A 179 63.88 -35.44 14.19
CA PHE A 179 64.51 -34.10 14.40
C PHE A 179 63.84 -32.86 13.74
N GLU A 180 63.89 -31.61 14.27
CA GLU A 180 63.92 -31.03 15.64
C GLU A 180 63.81 -29.46 15.55
N ARG A 181 63.43 -28.78 16.66
CA ARG A 181 63.80 -27.37 17.07
C ARG A 181 62.79 -26.19 16.97
N LYS A 182 62.52 -25.67 18.19
CA LYS A 182 62.51 -24.25 18.67
C LYS A 182 61.28 -23.32 18.50
N MET A 183 60.98 -22.65 19.63
CA MET A 183 60.08 -21.49 19.82
C MET A 183 60.82 -20.14 19.56
N PRO A 184 60.11 -19.00 19.53
CA PRO A 184 59.90 -18.11 20.73
C PRO A 184 58.40 -18.03 21.17
N GLN A 185 57.94 -17.73 22.40
CA GLN A 185 58.36 -16.89 23.56
C GLN A 185 58.16 -15.37 23.28
N TRP A 186 57.53 -14.47 24.07
CA TRP A 186 57.13 -14.25 25.51
C TRP A 186 55.71 -13.58 25.56
N ARG A 187 54.94 -13.24 26.63
CA ARG A 187 54.71 -13.56 28.08
C ARG A 187 53.29 -13.00 28.47
N HIS A 188 52.48 -13.56 29.38
CA HIS A 188 52.27 -13.26 30.84
C HIS A 188 52.03 -11.78 31.24
N PHE A 189 51.15 -11.40 32.19
CA PHE A 189 50.79 -12.03 33.50
C PHE A 189 49.26 -12.03 33.86
N PRO A 190 48.81 -12.77 34.91
CA PRO A 190 47.39 -12.97 35.30
C PRO A 190 47.01 -12.51 36.75
N MET A 191 45.75 -12.71 37.17
CA MET A 191 45.27 -12.68 38.58
C MET A 191 44.10 -13.67 38.85
N PRO A 192 43.74 -14.01 40.14
CA PRO A 192 43.26 -15.36 40.48
C PRO A 192 41.88 -15.48 41.22
N LEU A 193 41.51 -16.73 41.53
CA LEU A 193 40.40 -17.19 42.39
C LEU A 193 40.74 -17.17 43.90
N THR A 194 39.74 -17.09 44.79
CA THR A 194 39.54 -18.02 45.96
C THR A 194 38.26 -17.79 46.80
N SER A 195 37.57 -18.90 47.14
CA SER A 195 36.81 -19.20 48.41
C SER A 195 35.57 -18.33 48.80
N GLN A 196 34.66 -18.69 49.74
CA GLN A 196 34.50 -19.84 50.67
C GLN A 196 33.03 -20.01 51.21
N ILE A 197 32.76 -21.13 51.93
CA ILE A 197 31.64 -21.37 52.91
C ILE A 197 30.22 -21.73 52.35
N ALA A 198 29.38 -22.40 53.16
CA ALA A 198 28.19 -23.18 52.75
C ALA A 198 26.88 -22.95 53.60
N PRO A 199 26.08 -23.94 54.08
CA PRO A 199 24.68 -24.10 53.63
C PRO A 199 23.56 -24.02 54.73
N PRO A 200 22.26 -24.05 54.36
CA PRO A 200 21.13 -24.09 55.30
C PRO A 200 20.46 -25.47 55.49
N THR A 201 19.85 -25.69 56.66
CA THR A 201 19.05 -26.87 57.08
C THR A 201 17.84 -26.44 57.95
N PRO A 202 16.79 -27.27 58.19
CA PRO A 202 15.39 -26.78 58.13
C PRO A 202 14.49 -27.10 59.37
N ILE A 203 13.17 -27.29 59.15
CA ILE A 203 12.04 -27.74 60.04
C ILE A 203 11.61 -26.78 61.18
N PRO A 204 10.41 -26.89 61.82
CA PRO A 204 9.15 -27.61 61.45
C PRO A 204 7.80 -26.85 61.71
N SER A 205 6.68 -27.30 61.12
CA SER A 205 5.41 -27.66 61.83
C SER A 205 4.26 -28.10 60.87
N SER A 206 3.17 -28.68 61.42
CA SER A 206 2.07 -29.41 60.74
C SER A 206 0.70 -29.05 61.41
N PRO A 207 -0.47 -29.77 61.33
CA PRO A 207 -0.82 -31.08 60.71
C PRO A 207 -2.23 -31.19 60.01
N PHE A 208 -2.65 -32.44 59.72
CA PHE A 208 -3.97 -32.94 59.27
C PHE A 208 -4.33 -32.78 57.76
N SER A 209 -4.95 -33.75 57.06
CA SER A 209 -5.20 -35.17 57.39
C SER A 209 -5.58 -36.07 56.19
N HIS A 210 -5.11 -37.32 56.20
CA HIS A 210 -5.78 -38.56 55.75
C HIS A 210 -6.67 -38.58 54.48
N CYS A 211 -6.29 -39.43 53.51
CA CYS A 211 -7.01 -40.71 53.31
C CYS A 211 -6.12 -41.77 52.62
N LYS A 212 -6.55 -43.05 52.62
CA LYS A 212 -5.84 -44.20 52.04
C LYS A 212 -6.67 -44.86 50.92
N ARG A 213 -6.01 -45.38 49.89
CA ARG A 213 -6.21 -46.76 49.38
C ARG A 213 -5.00 -47.24 48.58
N ARG A 214 -4.87 -48.57 48.42
CA ARG A 214 -3.61 -49.28 48.13
C ARG A 214 -3.93 -50.69 47.57
N VAL A 215 -2.98 -51.32 46.87
CA VAL A 215 -3.03 -52.71 46.34
C VAL A 215 -3.98 -52.82 45.12
N GLY A 216 -3.71 -53.55 44.03
CA GLY A 216 -2.71 -54.59 43.71
C GLY A 216 -3.39 -55.97 43.56
N ALA A 217 -2.87 -57.00 42.89
CA ALA A 217 -1.73 -57.19 42.00
C ALA A 217 -1.89 -58.60 41.31
N LEU A 218 -0.81 -59.21 40.78
CA LEU A 218 -0.73 -60.64 40.34
C LEU A 218 -1.35 -60.95 38.94
N ARG A 219 -0.90 -61.93 38.12
CA ARG A 219 0.35 -62.74 38.12
C ARG A 219 0.69 -63.32 36.73
N SER A 220 1.96 -63.19 36.35
CA SER A 220 2.82 -64.09 35.52
C SER A 220 2.26 -65.40 34.91
N ARG A 221 2.53 -65.67 33.61
CA ARG A 221 3.57 -66.63 33.13
C ARG A 221 3.63 -66.80 31.60
N SER A 222 4.85 -66.83 31.10
CA SER A 222 5.34 -67.07 29.72
C SER A 222 5.09 -68.45 29.11
N GLN A 223 4.96 -68.55 27.77
CA GLN A 223 5.80 -69.46 26.95
C GLN A 223 5.77 -69.18 25.41
N PHE A 224 6.97 -68.92 24.86
CA PHE A 224 7.56 -69.20 23.54
C PHE A 224 6.78 -69.41 22.20
N ARG A 225 7.43 -68.85 21.14
CA ARG A 225 7.61 -69.28 19.71
C ARG A 225 6.81 -68.61 18.56
N ILE A 226 7.53 -67.71 17.87
CA ILE A 226 7.85 -67.68 16.42
C ILE A 226 6.72 -67.40 15.36
N SER A 227 7.01 -66.36 14.57
CA SER A 227 6.67 -66.11 13.14
C SER A 227 5.36 -65.41 12.70
N HIS A 228 5.60 -64.35 11.91
CA HIS A 228 4.85 -63.82 10.75
C HIS A 228 3.62 -62.90 10.88
N VAL A 229 3.73 -61.78 10.12
CA VAL A 229 2.71 -60.88 9.55
C VAL A 229 1.80 -60.09 10.52
N VAL A 230 2.03 -58.76 10.60
CA VAL A 230 1.24 -57.73 9.87
C VAL A 230 2.21 -56.59 9.48
N CYS A 231 1.99 -55.94 8.33
CA CYS A 231 2.87 -54.91 7.80
C CYS A 231 2.74 -53.55 8.50
N VAL A 232 3.88 -52.88 8.75
CA VAL A 232 3.95 -51.41 8.79
C VAL A 232 4.79 -50.99 7.59
N ILE A 233 4.17 -50.34 6.61
CA ILE A 233 4.86 -49.89 5.40
C ILE A 233 5.75 -48.70 5.76
N HIS A 234 7.06 -48.91 5.77
CA HIS A 234 8.03 -47.83 5.67
C HIS A 234 8.09 -47.36 4.22
N ILE A 235 7.54 -46.18 3.92
CA ILE A 235 8.03 -45.39 2.80
C ILE A 235 9.21 -44.58 3.35
N LYS A 236 10.39 -44.79 2.79
CA LYS A 236 11.52 -43.88 2.96
C LYS A 236 11.21 -42.59 2.18
N GLU A 237 11.12 -41.46 2.87
CA GLU A 237 11.43 -40.19 2.24
C GLU A 237 12.96 -40.08 2.17
N GLU A 238 13.55 -40.36 1.00
CA GLU A 238 14.98 -40.11 0.79
C GLU A 238 15.23 -38.64 0.50
N CYS A 239 16.24 -38.07 1.18
CA CYS A 239 16.45 -36.63 1.23
C CYS A 239 16.98 -36.07 -0.11
N HIS A 240 16.33 -35.05 -0.65
CA HIS A 240 16.93 -34.15 -1.63
C HIS A 240 17.20 -32.77 -1.02
N SER A 241 18.47 -32.38 -1.03
CA SER A 241 18.98 -31.21 -0.32
C SER A 241 18.50 -29.87 -0.92
N PRO A 242 18.08 -28.89 -0.10
CA PRO A 242 17.62 -27.60 -0.59
C PRO A 242 18.80 -26.71 -1.03
N GLY A 243 19.07 -26.64 -2.34
CA GLY A 243 20.06 -25.70 -2.89
C GLY A 243 20.17 -25.68 -4.41
N HIS A 244 20.01 -24.49 -5.01
CA HIS A 244 20.53 -24.12 -6.34
C HIS A 244 20.27 -25.09 -7.53
N GLN A 245 19.02 -25.44 -7.83
CA GLN A 245 18.67 -26.17 -9.07
C GLN A 245 18.05 -25.33 -10.20
N GLY A 246 17.47 -24.16 -9.90
CA GLY A 246 16.60 -23.42 -10.84
C GLY A 246 17.19 -23.16 -12.23
N LYS A 247 18.49 -22.82 -12.33
CA LYS A 247 19.15 -22.60 -13.63
C LYS A 247 19.51 -23.94 -14.32
N TRP A 248 20.07 -24.89 -13.56
CA TRP A 248 20.52 -26.18 -14.08
C TRP A 248 19.39 -27.05 -14.64
N GLY A 249 18.19 -26.99 -14.06
CA GLY A 249 17.04 -27.76 -14.55
C GLY A 249 16.55 -27.29 -15.92
N ASN A 250 16.48 -25.98 -16.17
CA ASN A 250 16.11 -25.46 -17.50
C ASN A 250 17.23 -25.65 -18.51
N GLU A 251 18.51 -25.62 -18.10
CA GLU A 251 19.63 -26.00 -18.97
C GLU A 251 19.59 -27.49 -19.38
N GLN A 252 18.95 -28.37 -18.60
CA GLN A 252 18.67 -29.75 -19.02
C GLN A 252 17.45 -29.80 -19.96
N ALA A 253 16.41 -29.00 -19.71
CA ALA A 253 15.25 -28.90 -20.60
C ALA A 253 15.64 -28.35 -21.99
N ASP A 254 16.47 -27.30 -22.06
CA ASP A 254 17.10 -26.78 -23.30
C ASP A 254 17.87 -27.90 -24.03
N ARG A 255 18.71 -28.66 -23.33
CA ARG A 255 19.42 -29.80 -23.92
C ARG A 255 18.46 -30.85 -24.50
N LEU A 256 17.38 -31.18 -23.81
CA LEU A 256 16.34 -32.10 -24.31
C LEU A 256 15.60 -31.52 -25.52
N ALA A 257 15.13 -30.27 -25.46
CA ALA A 257 14.48 -29.58 -26.58
C ALA A 257 15.39 -29.52 -27.82
N ASN A 258 16.69 -29.27 -27.62
CA ASN A 258 17.69 -29.25 -28.68
C ASN A 258 17.92 -30.62 -29.33
N ILE A 259 17.90 -31.71 -28.55
CA ILE A 259 17.96 -33.08 -29.08
C ILE A 259 16.70 -33.37 -29.90
N GLY A 260 15.51 -33.04 -29.36
CA GLY A 260 14.23 -33.18 -30.07
C GLY A 260 14.19 -32.42 -31.40
N ALA A 261 14.79 -31.23 -31.45
CA ALA A 261 14.91 -30.42 -32.66
C ALA A 261 15.93 -30.97 -33.68
N ASP A 262 16.86 -31.83 -33.26
CA ASP A 262 17.84 -32.47 -34.13
C ASP A 262 17.44 -33.88 -34.62
N LEU A 263 16.34 -34.44 -34.09
CA LEU A 263 15.78 -35.71 -34.56
C LEU A 263 15.43 -35.67 -36.08
N PRO A 264 15.54 -36.81 -36.80
CA PRO A 264 15.14 -36.91 -38.20
C PRO A 264 13.63 -36.68 -38.40
N TYR A 265 13.20 -36.58 -39.66
CA TYR A 265 11.76 -36.56 -39.98
C TYR A 265 11.24 -38.00 -39.97
N PRO A 266 10.15 -38.34 -39.25
CA PRO A 266 9.48 -39.62 -39.41
C PRO A 266 8.85 -39.69 -40.81
N CYS A 267 9.28 -40.63 -41.65
CA CYS A 267 8.77 -40.79 -43.00
C CYS A 267 7.42 -41.54 -43.02
N ASP A 268 6.44 -40.99 -42.32
CA ASP A 268 5.06 -41.50 -42.26
C ASP A 268 4.09 -40.49 -42.90
N ASN A 269 3.24 -40.98 -43.79
CA ASN A 269 2.35 -40.17 -44.62
C ASN A 269 1.01 -39.89 -43.89
N GLU A 270 0.95 -38.80 -43.12
CA GLU A 270 -0.31 -38.13 -42.81
C GLU A 270 -0.20 -36.66 -43.23
N GLU A 271 -0.84 -36.32 -44.36
CA GLU A 271 -1.09 -34.93 -44.73
C GLU A 271 -2.14 -34.35 -43.76
N ASP A 272 -1.79 -33.30 -43.03
CA ASP A 272 -2.73 -32.54 -42.16
C ASP A 272 -3.77 -31.87 -43.09
N PRO A 273 -5.03 -32.34 -43.14
CA PRO A 273 -5.98 -31.88 -44.15
C PRO A 273 -6.33 -30.41 -43.89
N GLY A 274 -6.17 -29.60 -44.94
CA GLY A 274 -6.31 -28.15 -44.87
C GLY A 274 -7.70 -27.67 -44.44
N ASP A 275 -7.79 -26.37 -44.17
CA ASP A 275 -9.01 -25.73 -43.68
C ASP A 275 -10.22 -25.97 -44.60
N VAL A 276 -11.24 -26.66 -44.09
CA VAL A 276 -12.55 -26.84 -44.72
C VAL A 276 -13.63 -26.39 -43.74
N GLU A 277 -14.51 -25.50 -44.21
CA GLU A 277 -15.67 -25.04 -43.46
C GLU A 277 -16.72 -26.14 -43.35
N VAL A 278 -17.29 -26.35 -42.16
CA VAL A 278 -18.48 -27.18 -41.96
C VAL A 278 -19.45 -26.41 -41.08
N GLU A 279 -20.52 -25.91 -41.68
CA GLU A 279 -21.65 -25.34 -40.96
C GLU A 279 -22.47 -26.43 -40.23
N ASN A 280 -23.25 -25.99 -39.24
CA ASN A 280 -24.48 -26.64 -38.78
C ASN A 280 -24.43 -28.13 -38.41
N MET A 281 -24.26 -28.41 -37.11
CA MET A 281 -25.05 -29.48 -36.50
C MET A 281 -25.66 -29.02 -35.17
N ILE A 282 -26.99 -29.00 -35.12
CA ILE A 282 -27.75 -28.84 -33.88
C ILE A 282 -27.70 -30.17 -33.13
N VAL A 283 -27.32 -30.12 -31.85
CA VAL A 283 -27.55 -31.22 -30.90
C VAL A 283 -28.17 -30.61 -29.64
N GLU A 284 -29.23 -31.24 -29.14
CA GLU A 284 -30.15 -30.65 -28.18
C GLU A 284 -29.57 -30.56 -26.76
N PHE A 285 -29.92 -29.48 -26.04
CA PHE A 285 -29.67 -29.33 -24.61
C PHE A 285 -30.58 -30.25 -23.80
N ASN A 286 -30.28 -31.56 -23.79
CA ASN A 286 -30.99 -32.48 -22.92
C ASN A 286 -30.61 -32.21 -21.45
N HIS A 287 -31.57 -31.70 -20.68
CA HIS A 287 -31.48 -31.52 -19.25
C HIS A 287 -31.03 -32.82 -18.57
N PHE A 288 -30.01 -32.74 -17.71
CA PHE A 288 -29.89 -33.69 -16.61
C PHE A 288 -30.03 -32.97 -15.26
N PHE A 289 -31.11 -33.34 -14.56
CA PHE A 289 -31.40 -32.88 -13.21
C PHE A 289 -30.30 -33.32 -12.24
N PHE A 290 -29.75 -32.39 -11.48
CA PHE A 290 -29.19 -32.70 -10.15
C PHE A 290 -29.44 -31.56 -9.14
N TYR A 291 -30.72 -31.31 -8.89
CA TYR A 291 -31.21 -30.92 -7.56
C TYR A 291 -32.56 -31.57 -7.34
N LEU A 292 -32.64 -32.50 -6.37
CA LEU A 292 -33.79 -32.87 -5.52
C LEU A 292 -33.58 -34.26 -4.87
N LEU A 293 -32.56 -34.37 -4.01
CA LEU A 293 -32.74 -35.07 -2.75
C LEU A 293 -32.47 -34.05 -1.63
N PRO A 294 -33.28 -34.02 -0.56
CA PRO A 294 -33.17 -32.99 0.47
C PRO A 294 -31.95 -33.27 1.35
N SER A 295 -30.81 -32.66 1.01
CA SER A 295 -29.88 -32.26 2.05
C SER A 295 -30.65 -31.35 3.00
N SER A 296 -30.71 -31.71 4.28
CA SER A 296 -31.20 -30.81 5.33
C SER A 296 -30.40 -29.51 5.30
N GLN A 297 -31.02 -28.41 5.75
CA GLN A 297 -30.38 -27.08 5.81
C GLN A 297 -29.31 -27.00 6.90
N MET A 298 -28.22 -27.75 6.70
CA MET A 298 -26.92 -27.41 7.24
C MET A 298 -26.46 -26.16 6.48
N ALA A 299 -26.67 -24.97 7.05
CA ALA A 299 -26.10 -23.76 6.51
C ALA A 299 -24.58 -23.91 6.47
N ASP A 300 -23.94 -23.47 5.38
CA ASP A 300 -22.54 -23.77 5.10
C ASP A 300 -21.61 -22.99 6.05
N GLU A 301 -21.34 -23.58 7.21
CA GLU A 301 -20.74 -22.92 8.37
C GLU A 301 -19.25 -22.62 8.12
N PHE A 302 -18.79 -21.42 8.46
CA PHE A 302 -17.38 -21.05 8.38
C PHE A 302 -16.66 -21.42 9.69
N LEU A 303 -15.54 -22.11 9.56
CA LEU A 303 -14.78 -22.66 10.69
C LEU A 303 -13.66 -21.69 11.05
N ILE A 304 -13.70 -21.14 12.27
CA ILE A 304 -12.59 -20.34 12.80
C ILE A 304 -11.37 -21.24 12.99
N GLN A 305 -10.24 -20.83 12.41
CA GLN A 305 -8.94 -21.47 12.51
C GLN A 305 -7.92 -20.52 13.13
N THR A 306 -7.06 -21.04 14.00
CA THR A 306 -5.85 -20.35 14.45
C THR A 306 -4.69 -20.81 13.55
N ARG A 307 -3.96 -19.85 12.95
CA ARG A 307 -2.82 -20.13 12.07
C ARG A 307 -1.52 -19.60 12.70
N PRO A 308 -0.44 -20.40 12.72
CA PRO A 308 0.85 -19.96 13.24
C PRO A 308 1.51 -18.95 12.29
N THR A 309 2.20 -17.97 12.87
CA THR A 309 2.92 -16.91 12.15
C THR A 309 4.22 -16.55 12.87
N LYS A 310 4.96 -15.56 12.35
CA LYS A 310 6.14 -14.97 12.98
C LYS A 310 6.03 -13.44 12.91
N PRO A 311 6.65 -12.69 13.85
CA PRO A 311 6.74 -11.23 13.75
C PRO A 311 7.42 -10.79 12.46
N PHE A 312 6.97 -9.67 11.89
CA PHE A 312 7.67 -8.95 10.84
C PHE A 312 8.33 -7.70 11.43
N GLU A 313 9.58 -7.45 11.06
CA GLU A 313 10.26 -6.21 11.39
C GLU A 313 9.59 -5.00 10.71
N GLY A 314 9.61 -3.85 11.38
CA GLY A 314 9.14 -2.59 10.79
C GLY A 314 7.62 -2.46 10.58
N GLN A 315 6.76 -3.33 11.12
CA GLN A 315 5.29 -3.16 11.12
C GLN A 315 4.78 -2.06 12.09
N LYS A 316 5.51 -0.96 12.24
CA LYS A 316 5.03 0.21 13.00
C LYS A 316 4.19 1.12 12.09
N PRO A 317 2.97 1.55 12.50
CA PRO A 317 2.23 2.57 11.77
C PRO A 317 3.02 3.90 11.72
N GLY A 318 3.04 4.54 10.56
CA GLY A 318 3.52 5.91 10.41
C GLY A 318 2.47 6.94 10.83
N THR A 319 2.68 8.21 10.45
CA THR A 319 1.74 9.31 10.73
C THR A 319 0.31 9.07 10.24
N SER A 320 0.14 8.25 9.18
CA SER A 320 -1.15 7.91 8.58
C SER A 320 -1.09 6.50 7.95
N GLY A 321 -1.13 5.48 8.83
CA GLY A 321 -1.15 4.05 8.49
C GLY A 321 0.22 3.39 8.32
N LEU A 322 0.25 2.07 8.18
CA LEU A 322 1.42 1.32 7.73
C LEU A 322 1.55 1.47 6.20
N ARG A 323 2.76 1.77 5.68
CA ARG A 323 3.05 1.91 4.25
C ARG A 323 4.34 1.19 3.88
N LYS A 324 4.33 0.45 2.77
CA LYS A 324 5.45 -0.33 2.20
C LYS A 324 5.19 -0.58 0.70
N PRO A 325 6.21 -0.96 -0.08
CA PRO A 325 6.00 -1.41 -1.45
C PRO A 325 4.95 -2.54 -1.51
N THR A 326 4.13 -2.57 -2.56
CA THR A 326 3.01 -3.51 -2.73
C THR A 326 3.45 -4.97 -2.52
N LYS A 327 4.63 -5.34 -3.03
CA LYS A 327 5.21 -6.69 -2.89
C LYS A 327 5.49 -7.10 -1.44
N THR A 328 5.69 -6.16 -0.52
CA THR A 328 5.83 -6.46 0.92
C THR A 328 4.49 -6.84 1.54
N PHE A 329 3.41 -6.15 1.18
CA PHE A 329 2.06 -6.50 1.62
C PHE A 329 1.54 -7.82 1.02
N MET A 330 2.05 -8.22 -0.15
CA MET A 330 1.78 -9.52 -0.77
C MET A 330 2.54 -10.71 -0.13
N LEU A 331 3.39 -10.48 0.89
CA LEU A 331 4.04 -11.57 1.62
C LEU A 331 3.01 -12.32 2.50
N PRO A 332 3.01 -13.66 2.52
CA PRO A 332 2.09 -14.44 3.36
C PRO A 332 2.15 -14.01 4.84
N ASN A 333 0.98 -13.90 5.48
CA ASN A 333 0.79 -13.43 6.86
C ASN A 333 1.13 -11.94 7.11
N TYR A 334 1.55 -11.14 6.12
CA TYR A 334 1.94 -9.75 6.39
C TYR A 334 0.74 -8.85 6.71
N VAL A 335 -0.34 -8.94 5.92
CA VAL A 335 -1.61 -8.24 6.20
C VAL A 335 -2.23 -8.81 7.46
N GLU A 336 -2.27 -10.13 7.57
CA GLU A 336 -2.91 -10.90 8.62
C GLU A 336 -2.33 -10.55 9.99
N ASN A 337 -1.00 -10.47 10.12
CA ASN A 337 -0.35 -10.07 11.38
C ASN A 337 -0.75 -8.66 11.84
N PHE A 338 -0.76 -7.69 10.92
CA PHE A 338 -1.07 -6.30 11.25
C PHE A 338 -2.56 -6.12 11.58
N VAL A 339 -3.43 -6.80 10.83
CA VAL A 339 -4.88 -6.80 11.05
C VAL A 339 -5.23 -7.50 12.36
N GLN A 340 -4.61 -8.66 12.68
CA GLN A 340 -4.78 -9.34 13.96
C GLN A 340 -4.38 -8.44 15.14
N ALA A 341 -3.22 -7.79 15.06
CA ALA A 341 -2.78 -6.84 16.08
C ALA A 341 -3.77 -5.67 16.23
N SER A 342 -4.21 -5.10 15.11
CA SER A 342 -5.17 -3.99 15.07
C SER A 342 -6.53 -4.38 15.66
N LEU A 343 -7.08 -5.55 15.31
CA LEU A 343 -8.34 -6.09 15.85
C LEU A 343 -8.23 -6.39 17.35
N THR A 344 -7.08 -6.88 17.81
CA THR A 344 -6.83 -7.14 19.24
C THR A 344 -6.87 -5.84 20.06
N VAL A 345 -6.27 -4.77 19.56
CA VAL A 345 -6.31 -3.43 20.18
C VAL A 345 -7.71 -2.80 20.06
N ALA A 346 -8.36 -2.91 18.90
CA ALA A 346 -9.73 -2.44 18.68
C ALA A 346 -10.73 -3.09 19.66
N LYS A 347 -10.62 -4.40 19.90
CA LYS A 347 -11.47 -5.11 20.87
C LYS A 347 -11.18 -4.69 22.32
N LYS A 348 -9.92 -4.40 22.66
CA LYS A 348 -9.51 -3.88 23.99
C LYS A 348 -10.09 -2.49 24.28
N HIS A 349 -10.09 -1.58 23.30
CA HIS A 349 -10.60 -0.21 23.45
C HIS A 349 -12.08 -0.07 23.07
N GLN A 350 -12.77 -1.18 22.77
CA GLN A 350 -14.20 -1.17 22.48
C GLN A 350 -14.99 -0.69 23.70
N LYS A 351 -15.88 0.29 23.50
CA LYS A 351 -16.81 0.77 24.53
C LYS A 351 -17.72 -0.38 25.00
N PRO A 352 -17.95 -0.55 26.33
CA PRO A 352 -18.87 -1.55 26.87
C PRO A 352 -20.25 -1.47 26.21
N ASP A 353 -20.90 -2.63 26.11
CA ASP A 353 -22.28 -2.81 25.60
C ASP A 353 -22.53 -2.26 24.17
N THR A 354 -21.46 -2.02 23.39
CA THR A 354 -21.55 -1.72 21.95
C THR A 354 -21.36 -2.97 21.09
N GLN A 355 -21.88 -2.94 19.85
CA GLN A 355 -21.56 -3.94 18.84
C GLN A 355 -20.18 -3.69 18.23
N PHE A 356 -19.38 -4.74 18.01
CA PHE A 356 -18.08 -4.62 17.34
C PHE A 356 -18.30 -4.59 15.82
N ARG A 357 -18.25 -3.41 15.21
CA ARG A 357 -18.56 -3.22 13.78
C ARG A 357 -17.48 -2.36 13.12
N LEU A 358 -17.13 -2.64 11.87
CA LEU A 358 -16.04 -1.95 11.17
C LEU A 358 -16.44 -1.50 9.76
N VAL A 359 -15.90 -0.37 9.31
CA VAL A 359 -15.99 0.09 7.91
C VAL A 359 -14.73 -0.30 7.15
N LEU A 360 -14.85 -0.87 5.95
CA LEU A 360 -13.74 -1.34 5.13
C LEU A 360 -13.82 -0.75 3.71
N GLY A 361 -12.69 -0.28 3.20
CA GLY A 361 -12.60 0.17 1.80
C GLY A 361 -11.24 0.81 1.50
N GLY A 362 -11.06 1.33 0.30
CA GLY A 362 -9.84 2.05 -0.05
C GLY A 362 -9.88 2.66 -1.43
N ASP A 363 -8.70 3.02 -1.93
CA ASP A 363 -8.54 3.91 -3.10
C ASP A 363 -8.63 3.25 -4.47
N GLY A 364 -8.79 1.92 -4.51
CA GLY A 364 -8.83 1.13 -5.74
C GLY A 364 -7.48 0.61 -6.21
N ARG A 365 -6.36 0.92 -5.52
CA ARG A 365 -5.03 0.46 -5.91
C ARG A 365 -4.91 -1.07 -5.97
N TYR A 366 -3.92 -1.53 -6.73
CA TYR A 366 -3.57 -2.94 -6.87
C TYR A 366 -3.43 -3.64 -5.50
N PHE A 367 -3.80 -4.91 -5.42
CA PHE A 367 -3.86 -5.74 -4.20
C PHE A 367 -4.97 -5.39 -3.19
N LEU A 368 -5.75 -4.31 -3.40
CA LEU A 368 -6.83 -3.93 -2.48
C LEU A 368 -7.88 -5.04 -2.33
N LYS A 369 -8.41 -5.57 -3.44
CA LYS A 369 -9.53 -6.55 -3.39
C LYS A 369 -9.05 -7.87 -2.82
N GLU A 370 -7.83 -8.26 -3.14
CA GLU A 370 -7.16 -9.46 -2.66
C GLU A 370 -6.92 -9.39 -1.15
N ALA A 371 -6.35 -8.29 -0.64
CA ALA A 371 -6.15 -8.08 0.79
C ALA A 371 -7.49 -8.02 1.56
N LEU A 372 -8.48 -7.30 1.02
CA LEU A 372 -9.79 -7.14 1.63
C LEU A 372 -10.53 -8.49 1.79
N LEU A 373 -10.64 -9.25 0.70
CA LEU A 373 -11.45 -10.48 0.65
C LEU A 373 -10.75 -11.69 1.25
N ASN A 374 -9.43 -11.85 1.05
CA ASN A 374 -8.71 -13.05 1.46
C ASN A 374 -8.09 -12.95 2.86
N ALA A 375 -7.85 -11.73 3.37
CA ALA A 375 -7.28 -11.50 4.69
C ALA A 375 -8.21 -10.69 5.61
N ILE A 376 -8.53 -9.43 5.30
CA ILE A 376 -9.17 -8.52 6.27
C ILE A 376 -10.54 -9.03 6.71
N VAL A 377 -11.44 -9.37 5.78
CA VAL A 377 -12.80 -9.82 6.14
C VAL A 377 -12.79 -11.17 6.90
N PRO A 378 -12.04 -12.21 6.47
CA PRO A 378 -11.87 -13.43 7.26
C PRO A 378 -11.30 -13.21 8.68
N LEU A 379 -10.32 -12.31 8.85
CA LEU A 379 -9.80 -11.98 10.18
C LEU A 379 -10.83 -11.23 11.04
N CYS A 380 -11.60 -10.30 10.48
CA CYS A 380 -12.68 -9.60 11.19
C CYS A 380 -13.73 -10.61 11.73
N ALA A 381 -14.21 -11.50 10.86
CA ALA A 381 -15.19 -12.54 11.21
C ALA A 381 -14.67 -13.45 12.33
N ALA A 382 -13.43 -13.93 12.20
CA ALA A 382 -12.80 -14.83 13.19
C ALA A 382 -12.58 -14.16 14.55
N ASN A 383 -12.20 -12.88 14.58
CA ASN A 383 -11.94 -12.12 15.81
C ASN A 383 -13.21 -11.52 16.46
N GLY A 384 -14.41 -11.92 16.00
CA GLY A 384 -15.66 -11.52 16.64
C GLY A 384 -16.08 -10.07 16.39
N VAL A 385 -15.71 -9.50 15.24
CA VAL A 385 -16.47 -8.41 14.62
C VAL A 385 -17.83 -8.99 14.21
N GLU A 386 -18.92 -8.27 14.48
CA GLU A 386 -20.29 -8.67 14.18
C GLU A 386 -20.72 -8.27 12.77
N GLU A 387 -20.29 -7.07 12.33
CA GLU A 387 -20.61 -6.52 11.01
C GLU A 387 -19.40 -5.81 10.37
N VAL A 388 -19.20 -6.06 9.07
CA VAL A 388 -18.35 -5.22 8.22
C VAL A 388 -19.18 -4.48 7.17
N MET A 389 -19.06 -3.16 7.14
CA MET A 389 -19.64 -2.29 6.12
C MET A 389 -18.58 -2.03 5.06
N ILE A 390 -18.82 -2.45 3.81
CA ILE A 390 -17.82 -2.40 2.73
C ILE A 390 -18.34 -1.55 1.59
N GLY A 391 -17.54 -0.64 1.04
CA GLY A 391 -17.92 0.08 -0.18
C GLY A 391 -18.09 -0.85 -1.38
N GLU A 392 -19.01 -0.51 -2.28
CA GLU A 392 -19.16 -1.16 -3.57
C GLU A 392 -17.81 -1.21 -4.30
N ASN A 393 -17.52 -2.35 -4.94
CA ASN A 393 -16.22 -2.69 -5.53
C ASN A 393 -15.01 -2.67 -4.55
N GLY A 394 -15.21 -2.47 -3.25
CA GLY A 394 -14.15 -2.21 -2.25
C GLY A 394 -13.73 -0.74 -2.16
N ILE A 395 -14.44 0.17 -2.86
CA ILE A 395 -14.08 1.58 -3.03
C ILE A 395 -14.72 2.43 -1.93
N LEU A 396 -13.90 3.08 -1.10
CA LEU A 396 -14.34 4.20 -0.25
C LEU A 396 -13.20 5.20 -0.08
N SER A 397 -13.52 6.49 -0.20
CA SER A 397 -12.58 7.56 0.16
C SER A 397 -12.36 7.62 1.68
N THR A 398 -11.21 8.11 2.10
CA THR A 398 -10.92 8.35 3.53
C THR A 398 -11.97 9.26 4.19
N PRO A 399 -12.42 10.37 3.56
CA PRO A 399 -13.55 11.14 4.06
C PRO A 399 -14.87 10.37 4.17
N ALA A 400 -15.18 9.49 3.21
CA ALA A 400 -16.38 8.67 3.24
C ALA A 400 -16.35 7.63 4.36
N ILE A 401 -15.20 6.98 4.60
CA ILE A 401 -15.02 6.07 5.75
C ILE A 401 -15.22 6.82 7.07
N SER A 402 -14.60 7.99 7.23
CA SER A 402 -14.78 8.83 8.42
C SER A 402 -16.26 9.23 8.61
N THR A 403 -16.97 9.54 7.52
CA THR A 403 -18.42 9.83 7.54
C THR A 403 -19.26 8.62 7.97
N ILE A 404 -19.02 7.44 7.40
CA ILE A 404 -19.78 6.21 7.68
C ILE A 404 -19.55 5.74 9.13
N ILE A 405 -18.30 5.74 9.62
CA ILE A 405 -17.98 5.40 11.03
C ILE A 405 -18.81 6.27 11.98
N ARG A 406 -18.80 7.59 11.75
CA ARG A 406 -19.49 8.58 12.59
C ARG A 406 -21.01 8.53 12.48
N ARG A 407 -21.56 8.31 11.27
CA ARG A 407 -23.00 8.23 11.01
C ARG A 407 -23.64 6.97 11.62
N TYR A 408 -22.96 5.83 11.53
CA TYR A 408 -23.51 4.55 11.98
C TYR A 408 -23.03 4.11 13.37
N GLY A 409 -22.06 4.80 13.96
CA GLY A 409 -21.50 4.46 15.28
C GLY A 409 -20.75 3.13 15.25
N THR A 410 -19.86 2.95 14.29
CA THR A 410 -19.00 1.74 14.23
C THR A 410 -17.81 1.88 15.17
N THR A 411 -17.11 0.78 15.44
CA THR A 411 -15.90 0.74 16.30
C THR A 411 -14.64 1.23 15.56
N GLY A 412 -14.80 1.81 14.36
CA GLY A 412 -13.71 2.24 13.49
C GLY A 412 -13.74 1.60 12.10
N GLY A 413 -12.59 1.52 11.45
CA GLY A 413 -12.45 0.95 10.12
C GLY A 413 -11.01 0.81 9.61
N PHE A 414 -10.83 0.00 8.56
CA PHE A 414 -9.56 -0.16 7.86
C PHE A 414 -9.61 0.49 6.48
N ILE A 415 -8.59 1.28 6.15
CA ILE A 415 -8.47 1.95 4.85
C ILE A 415 -7.28 1.40 4.09
N LEU A 416 -7.56 0.73 2.98
CA LEU A 416 -6.56 0.12 2.09
C LEU A 416 -6.04 1.18 1.12
N THR A 417 -5.06 1.97 1.59
CA THR A 417 -4.51 3.11 0.86
C THR A 417 -3.12 3.49 1.36
N ALA A 418 -2.29 4.02 0.44
CA ALA A 418 -1.10 4.79 0.77
C ALA A 418 -1.24 6.29 0.37
N SER A 419 -2.47 6.80 0.27
CA SER A 419 -2.79 8.19 -0.09
C SER A 419 -2.05 8.57 -1.38
N HIS A 420 -1.31 9.66 -1.40
CA HIS A 420 -0.55 10.14 -2.55
C HIS A 420 0.48 9.18 -3.17
N ASN A 421 0.92 8.13 -2.45
CA ASN A 421 1.97 7.23 -2.95
C ASN A 421 1.46 6.45 -4.19
N PRO A 422 2.32 6.18 -5.20
CA PRO A 422 1.93 5.57 -6.47
C PRO A 422 1.41 4.13 -6.29
N GLY A 423 0.60 3.67 -7.25
CA GLY A 423 -0.08 2.38 -7.21
C GLY A 423 0.62 1.27 -8.00
N GLY A 424 -0.08 0.16 -8.21
CA GLY A 424 0.40 -0.97 -9.01
C GLY A 424 1.30 -1.96 -8.24
N ILE A 425 1.70 -3.02 -8.95
CA ILE A 425 2.54 -4.12 -8.43
C ILE A 425 3.96 -3.67 -8.06
N ASP A 426 4.49 -2.65 -8.72
CA ASP A 426 5.82 -2.08 -8.48
C ASP A 426 5.79 -0.78 -7.65
N GLY A 427 4.60 -0.28 -7.30
CA GLY A 427 4.40 0.88 -6.42
C GLY A 427 4.16 0.50 -4.96
N ASP A 428 3.38 1.34 -4.27
CA ASP A 428 3.14 1.26 -2.83
C ASP A 428 1.74 0.79 -2.47
N PHE A 429 1.66 0.07 -1.36
CA PHE A 429 0.43 -0.26 -0.67
C PHE A 429 0.46 0.28 0.76
N GLY A 430 -0.72 0.41 1.37
CA GLY A 430 -0.83 0.89 2.73
C GLY A 430 -2.13 0.49 3.40
N LEU A 431 -2.12 0.54 4.72
CA LEU A 431 -3.23 0.16 5.58
C LEU A 431 -3.33 1.15 6.74
N LYS A 432 -4.28 2.09 6.66
CA LYS A 432 -4.70 2.94 7.78
C LYS A 432 -5.67 2.14 8.67
N TYR A 433 -5.66 2.44 9.96
CA TYR A 433 -6.72 2.04 10.90
C TYR A 433 -7.27 3.30 11.58
N ASN A 434 -8.58 3.50 11.46
CA ASN A 434 -9.31 4.61 12.04
C ASN A 434 -10.21 4.09 13.16
N ILE A 435 -10.39 4.88 14.20
CA ILE A 435 -11.12 4.51 15.43
C ILE A 435 -12.57 5.02 15.40
N ASP A 436 -13.33 4.77 16.45
CA ASP A 436 -14.78 5.03 16.54
C ASP A 436 -15.20 6.50 16.42
N ASN A 437 -14.30 7.46 16.66
CA ASN A 437 -14.55 8.88 16.34
C ASN A 437 -14.53 9.17 14.81
N GLY A 438 -14.08 8.21 13.99
CA GLY A 438 -13.92 8.29 12.53
C GLY A 438 -12.52 8.66 12.05
N GLY A 439 -11.57 8.98 12.94
CA GLY A 439 -10.25 9.52 12.60
C GLY A 439 -9.11 8.51 12.79
N PRO A 440 -7.88 8.87 12.38
CA PRO A 440 -6.71 8.01 12.53
C PRO A 440 -6.47 7.58 13.99
N ALA A 441 -6.01 6.35 14.18
CA ALA A 441 -5.56 5.87 15.48
C ALA A 441 -4.54 6.82 16.16
N THR A 442 -4.73 7.05 17.47
CA THR A 442 -3.86 7.89 18.31
C THR A 442 -2.47 7.27 18.51
N GLU A 443 -1.49 8.04 18.99
CA GLU A 443 -0.12 7.52 19.21
C GLU A 443 -0.14 6.26 20.09
N THR A 444 -0.87 6.31 21.21
CA THR A 444 -1.11 5.19 22.13
C THR A 444 -1.62 3.93 21.42
N ILE A 445 -2.64 4.06 20.57
CA ILE A 445 -3.23 2.93 19.85
C ILE A 445 -2.24 2.37 18.80
N THR A 446 -1.54 3.25 18.07
CA THR A 446 -0.54 2.81 17.08
C THR A 446 0.66 2.11 17.69
N ASP A 447 1.12 2.55 18.88
CA ASP A 447 2.21 1.88 19.60
C ASP A 447 1.74 0.56 20.26
N GLU A 448 0.51 0.47 20.77
CA GLU A 448 -0.04 -0.81 21.23
C GLU A 448 -0.13 -1.85 20.10
N ILE A 449 -0.58 -1.45 18.90
CA ILE A 449 -0.60 -2.34 17.72
C ILE A 449 0.82 -2.83 17.40
N TYR A 450 1.80 -1.93 17.36
CA TYR A 450 3.19 -2.28 17.10
C TYR A 450 3.82 -3.19 18.18
N GLN A 451 3.43 -3.01 19.46
CA GLN A 451 3.86 -3.89 20.54
C GLN A 451 3.30 -5.32 20.44
N ILE A 452 2.21 -5.54 19.69
CA ILE A 452 1.68 -6.87 19.36
C ILE A 452 2.36 -7.42 18.10
N THR A 453 2.51 -6.65 17.01
CA THR A 453 3.13 -7.15 15.76
C THR A 453 4.56 -7.65 15.97
N THR A 454 5.30 -7.08 16.93
CA THR A 454 6.66 -7.53 17.31
C THR A 454 6.70 -8.85 18.09
N LYS A 455 5.56 -9.37 18.56
CA LYS A 455 5.46 -10.55 19.45
C LYS A 455 4.41 -11.58 18.98
N ILE A 456 3.85 -11.40 17.79
CA ILE A 456 2.77 -12.23 17.27
C ILE A 456 3.29 -13.59 16.80
N HIS A 457 2.65 -14.66 17.28
CA HIS A 457 2.99 -16.05 16.96
C HIS A 457 1.82 -16.82 16.33
N GLU A 458 0.60 -16.28 16.38
CA GLU A 458 -0.59 -16.82 15.72
C GLU A 458 -1.59 -15.70 15.38
N TYR A 459 -2.50 -15.98 14.44
CA TYR A 459 -3.68 -15.17 14.16
C TYR A 459 -4.92 -16.04 13.94
N GLN A 460 -6.12 -15.47 14.15
CA GLN A 460 -7.39 -16.15 13.91
C GLN A 460 -8.01 -15.70 12.59
N THR A 461 -8.39 -16.66 11.74
CA THR A 461 -9.03 -16.43 10.44
C THR A 461 -10.07 -17.53 10.17
N LEU A 462 -10.71 -17.51 9.00
CA LEU A 462 -11.62 -18.57 8.56
C LEU A 462 -10.87 -19.67 7.78
N ASP A 463 -11.46 -20.85 7.71
CA ASP A 463 -10.96 -21.98 6.90
C ASP A 463 -10.91 -21.64 5.40
N ARG A 464 -11.88 -20.85 4.93
CA ARG A 464 -12.03 -20.41 3.54
C ARG A 464 -12.51 -18.95 3.47
N PRO A 465 -12.12 -18.16 2.46
CA PRO A 465 -12.65 -16.81 2.26
C PRO A 465 -14.18 -16.82 2.08
N ILE A 466 -14.83 -15.74 2.50
CA ILE A 466 -16.28 -15.59 2.35
C ILE A 466 -16.59 -15.19 0.88
N PRO A 467 -17.56 -15.86 0.21
CA PRO A 467 -17.95 -15.51 -1.15
C PRO A 467 -18.80 -14.23 -1.16
N ILE A 468 -18.12 -13.08 -1.22
CA ILE A 468 -18.72 -11.74 -1.20
C ILE A 468 -18.69 -11.15 -2.62
N ASP A 469 -19.87 -10.81 -3.14
CA ASP A 469 -20.00 -10.02 -4.36
C ASP A 469 -19.95 -8.52 -4.02
N LEU A 470 -18.76 -7.92 -4.14
CA LEU A 470 -18.55 -6.49 -3.91
C LEU A 470 -19.35 -5.59 -4.88
N THR A 471 -19.93 -6.11 -5.97
CA THR A 471 -20.72 -5.30 -6.91
C THR A 471 -22.18 -5.12 -6.48
N LYS A 472 -22.65 -5.91 -5.50
CA LYS A 472 -24.05 -5.97 -5.10
C LYS A 472 -24.29 -5.31 -3.74
N ILE A 473 -24.75 -4.05 -3.77
CA ILE A 473 -25.21 -3.31 -2.58
C ILE A 473 -26.30 -4.12 -1.83
N GLY A 474 -26.19 -4.14 -0.50
CA GLY A 474 -27.10 -4.85 0.40
C GLY A 474 -26.38 -5.64 1.51
N THR A 475 -27.17 -6.19 2.42
CA THR A 475 -26.68 -6.98 3.57
C THR A 475 -26.79 -8.48 3.29
N THR A 476 -25.76 -9.23 3.67
CA THR A 476 -25.73 -10.71 3.67
C THR A 476 -25.18 -11.21 5.00
N ASP A 477 -25.91 -12.15 5.62
CA ASP A 477 -25.54 -12.79 6.89
C ASP A 477 -24.88 -14.15 6.61
N TYR A 478 -23.75 -14.42 7.26
CA TYR A 478 -22.96 -15.66 7.13
C TYR A 478 -22.83 -16.35 8.49
N ASN A 479 -22.99 -17.68 8.52
CA ASN A 479 -22.94 -18.45 9.77
C ASN A 479 -21.51 -18.88 10.10
N LEU A 480 -21.02 -18.49 11.27
CA LEU A 480 -19.72 -18.90 11.82
C LEU A 480 -19.90 -19.97 12.91
N LYS A 481 -18.86 -20.80 13.10
CA LYS A 481 -18.89 -21.95 14.00
C LYS A 481 -19.50 -21.68 15.37
N GLY A 482 -20.57 -22.41 15.67
CA GLY A 482 -21.27 -22.36 16.96
C GLY A 482 -22.45 -21.38 16.97
N GLY A 483 -23.11 -21.19 15.82
CA GLY A 483 -24.34 -20.38 15.73
C GLY A 483 -24.12 -18.87 15.86
N LYS A 484 -22.91 -18.38 15.60
CA LYS A 484 -22.64 -16.94 15.48
C LYS A 484 -22.98 -16.47 14.07
N ILE A 485 -23.54 -15.29 13.94
CA ILE A 485 -23.79 -14.64 12.64
C ILE A 485 -22.75 -13.54 12.43
N PHE A 486 -22.12 -13.53 11.26
CA PHE A 486 -21.26 -12.46 10.78
C PHE A 486 -21.92 -11.76 9.59
N LYS A 487 -22.04 -10.45 9.67
CA LYS A 487 -22.74 -9.64 8.68
C LYS A 487 -21.77 -8.92 7.74
N VAL A 488 -22.07 -8.98 6.45
CA VAL A 488 -21.41 -8.14 5.43
C VAL A 488 -22.46 -7.24 4.81
N THR A 489 -22.29 -5.93 4.93
CA THR A 489 -23.18 -4.92 4.34
C THR A 489 -22.40 -4.15 3.27
N ILE A 490 -22.71 -4.41 2.00
CA ILE A 490 -22.15 -3.64 0.88
C ILE A 490 -22.94 -2.33 0.74
N VAL A 491 -22.26 -1.19 0.83
CA VAL A 491 -22.84 0.16 0.72
C VAL A 491 -22.38 0.85 -0.56
N SER A 492 -23.14 1.85 -1.04
CA SER A 492 -22.63 2.70 -2.14
C SER A 492 -21.43 3.52 -1.68
N SER A 493 -20.45 3.71 -2.55
CA SER A 493 -19.25 4.49 -2.26
C SER A 493 -19.59 5.93 -1.92
N THR A 494 -20.55 6.53 -2.65
CA THR A 494 -20.77 7.98 -2.68
C THR A 494 -21.99 8.43 -1.87
N GLN A 495 -23.04 7.60 -1.78
CA GLN A 495 -24.37 8.03 -1.30
C GLN A 495 -24.33 8.68 0.08
N ASP A 496 -23.72 8.04 1.08
CA ASP A 496 -23.65 8.57 2.45
C ASP A 496 -22.92 9.91 2.51
N TYR A 497 -21.75 9.97 1.87
CA TYR A 497 -20.88 11.13 1.84
C TYR A 497 -21.55 12.31 1.12
N ILE A 498 -22.10 12.10 -0.08
CA ILE A 498 -22.79 13.15 -0.85
C ILE A 498 -24.06 13.62 -0.13
N THR A 499 -24.75 12.74 0.59
CA THR A 499 -25.87 13.14 1.46
C THR A 499 -25.38 14.08 2.57
N TYR A 500 -24.26 13.75 3.24
CA TYR A 500 -23.71 14.59 4.30
C TYR A 500 -23.22 15.95 3.78
N MET A 501 -22.64 16.01 2.57
CA MET A 501 -22.24 17.28 1.95
C MET A 501 -23.44 18.22 1.70
N LYS A 502 -24.63 17.69 1.40
CA LYS A 502 -25.88 18.49 1.29
C LYS A 502 -26.39 19.03 2.62
N GLU A 503 -26.03 18.40 3.74
CA GLU A 503 -26.34 18.91 5.09
C GLU A 503 -25.40 20.05 5.50
N ILE A 504 -24.18 20.07 4.95
CA ILE A 504 -23.10 21.02 5.28
C ILE A 504 -23.13 22.28 4.40
N PHE A 505 -23.40 22.12 3.10
CA PHE A 505 -23.31 23.18 2.09
C PHE A 505 -24.66 23.51 1.46
N ASP A 506 -24.78 24.70 0.87
CA ASP A 506 -25.94 25.03 0.06
C ASP A 506 -25.78 24.58 -1.39
N PHE A 507 -26.25 23.36 -1.67
CA PHE A 507 -26.12 22.73 -2.98
C PHE A 507 -26.90 23.47 -4.07
N ASP A 508 -28.01 24.14 -3.76
CA ASP A 508 -28.82 24.85 -4.74
C ASP A 508 -28.16 26.18 -5.13
N MET A 509 -27.63 26.94 -4.16
CA MET A 509 -26.81 28.13 -4.43
C MET A 509 -25.56 27.80 -5.27
N ILE A 510 -24.84 26.71 -4.92
CA ILE A 510 -23.67 26.25 -5.68
C ILE A 510 -24.10 25.83 -7.10
N LYS A 511 -25.20 25.09 -7.25
CA LYS A 511 -25.71 24.65 -8.55
C LYS A 511 -26.08 25.83 -9.44
N GLU A 512 -26.77 26.83 -8.90
CA GLU A 512 -27.14 28.04 -9.65
C GLU A 512 -25.89 28.82 -10.08
N PHE A 513 -24.91 28.99 -9.18
CA PHE A 513 -23.64 29.66 -9.48
C PHE A 513 -22.85 28.96 -10.59
N LEU A 514 -22.72 27.64 -10.54
CA LEU A 514 -21.96 26.86 -11.52
C LEU A 514 -22.66 26.81 -12.90
N ASN A 515 -23.99 26.72 -12.93
CA ASN A 515 -24.76 26.67 -14.19
C ASN A 515 -25.08 28.06 -14.79
N GLY A 516 -25.00 29.14 -14.00
CA GLY A 516 -25.29 30.50 -14.45
C GLY A 516 -26.77 30.90 -14.31
N GLY A 517 -27.21 31.16 -13.08
CA GLY A 517 -28.51 31.78 -12.82
C GLY A 517 -28.51 33.31 -12.87
N ASN A 518 -29.71 33.90 -12.71
CA ASN A 518 -29.93 35.34 -12.56
C ASN A 518 -29.18 36.25 -13.57
N GLY A 519 -29.09 35.80 -14.83
CA GLY A 519 -28.44 36.54 -15.93
C GLY A 519 -26.90 36.54 -15.87
N LYS A 520 -26.29 35.70 -15.04
CA LYS A 520 -24.83 35.51 -14.96
C LYS A 520 -24.41 34.34 -15.88
N PRO A 521 -23.20 34.38 -16.48
CA PRO A 521 -22.68 33.24 -17.23
C PRO A 521 -22.34 32.06 -16.30
N PRO A 522 -22.29 30.81 -16.82
CA PRO A 522 -21.89 29.63 -16.04
C PRO A 522 -20.46 29.75 -15.49
N PHE A 523 -20.27 29.47 -14.20
CA PHE A 523 -18.95 29.46 -13.57
C PHE A 523 -18.25 28.11 -13.80
N LYS A 524 -17.54 27.98 -14.93
CA LYS A 524 -16.87 26.74 -15.34
C LYS A 524 -15.85 26.25 -14.31
N VAL A 525 -15.92 24.94 -14.02
CA VAL A 525 -14.92 24.21 -13.22
C VAL A 525 -14.31 23.03 -13.99
N LEU A 526 -13.12 22.61 -13.58
CA LEU A 526 -12.48 21.35 -13.98
C LEU A 526 -11.89 20.66 -12.75
N VAL A 527 -12.34 19.45 -12.44
CA VAL A 527 -11.93 18.71 -11.24
C VAL A 527 -11.31 17.36 -11.60
N ASP A 528 -10.10 17.14 -11.11
CA ASP A 528 -9.24 16.00 -11.42
C ASP A 528 -9.25 14.97 -10.28
N GLY A 529 -9.60 13.73 -10.62
CA GLY A 529 -9.59 12.59 -9.70
C GLY A 529 -8.24 11.89 -9.58
N LEU A 530 -7.24 12.28 -10.38
CA LEU A 530 -5.93 11.64 -10.51
C LEU A 530 -5.99 10.11 -10.62
N SER A 531 -6.98 9.59 -11.36
CA SER A 531 -7.27 8.15 -11.51
C SER A 531 -7.51 7.40 -10.19
N GLY A 532 -7.80 8.13 -9.10
CA GLY A 532 -7.96 7.61 -7.74
C GLY A 532 -9.40 7.51 -7.26
N VAL A 533 -9.57 7.37 -5.94
CA VAL A 533 -10.87 7.06 -5.30
C VAL A 533 -11.94 8.12 -5.55
N THR A 534 -11.53 9.37 -5.77
CA THR A 534 -12.43 10.53 -5.79
C THR A 534 -13.25 10.60 -7.07
N GLY A 535 -12.85 9.90 -8.15
CA GLY A 535 -13.54 9.90 -9.44
C GLY A 535 -15.07 9.74 -9.34
N PRO A 536 -15.60 8.65 -8.75
CA PRO A 536 -17.04 8.47 -8.56
C PRO A 536 -17.70 9.58 -7.74
N TYR A 537 -17.01 10.15 -6.75
CA TYR A 537 -17.52 11.26 -5.93
C TYR A 537 -17.57 12.58 -6.71
N ILE A 538 -16.59 12.85 -7.57
CA ILE A 538 -16.57 14.01 -8.48
C ILE A 538 -17.74 13.89 -9.47
N ARG A 539 -17.96 12.71 -10.06
CA ARG A 539 -19.11 12.46 -10.94
C ARG A 539 -20.43 12.67 -10.22
N ALA A 540 -20.61 12.03 -9.07
CA ALA A 540 -21.81 12.19 -8.24
C ALA A 540 -22.07 13.64 -7.85
N LEU A 541 -21.03 14.41 -7.53
CA LEU A 541 -21.16 15.82 -7.15
C LEU A 541 -21.48 16.72 -8.36
N LEU A 542 -20.60 16.73 -9.36
CA LEU A 542 -20.66 17.68 -10.46
C LEU A 542 -21.75 17.32 -11.48
N ILE A 543 -21.84 16.05 -11.88
CA ILE A 543 -22.76 15.61 -12.93
C ILE A 543 -24.13 15.34 -12.31
N ASP A 544 -24.24 14.38 -11.39
CA ASP A 544 -25.54 13.87 -10.93
C ASP A 544 -26.28 14.89 -10.05
N ASN A 545 -25.55 15.70 -9.26
CA ASN A 545 -26.15 16.68 -8.37
C ASN A 545 -26.12 18.11 -8.95
N PHE A 546 -24.99 18.61 -9.44
CA PHE A 546 -24.91 19.96 -10.02
C PHE A 546 -25.30 20.04 -11.51
N GLY A 547 -25.45 18.93 -12.24
CA GLY A 547 -25.90 18.93 -13.64
C GLY A 547 -24.84 19.36 -14.66
N LEU A 548 -23.57 19.38 -14.28
CA LEU A 548 -22.46 19.81 -15.13
C LEU A 548 -22.07 18.74 -16.17
N PRO A 549 -21.52 19.15 -17.33
CA PRO A 549 -21.08 18.20 -18.36
C PRO A 549 -19.85 17.40 -17.93
N GLU A 550 -19.68 16.24 -18.56
CA GLU A 550 -18.51 15.35 -18.42
C GLU A 550 -17.15 16.08 -18.51
N SER A 551 -17.07 17.12 -19.35
CA SER A 551 -15.89 17.97 -19.56
C SER A 551 -15.52 18.87 -18.36
N SER A 552 -16.31 18.85 -17.29
CA SER A 552 -15.96 19.41 -15.97
C SER A 552 -15.14 18.45 -15.10
N THR A 553 -14.88 17.23 -15.59
CA THR A 553 -14.14 16.18 -14.89
C THR A 553 -12.85 15.81 -15.63
N LEU A 554 -11.84 15.36 -14.89
CA LEU A 554 -10.58 14.84 -15.42
C LEU A 554 -10.17 13.58 -14.64
N ASP A 555 -9.73 12.55 -15.35
CA ASP A 555 -9.24 11.26 -14.81
C ASP A 555 -10.08 10.67 -13.66
N CYS A 556 -11.41 10.79 -13.76
CA CYS A 556 -12.38 10.39 -12.74
C CYS A 556 -12.76 8.91 -12.75
N THR A 557 -11.83 8.03 -13.12
CA THR A 557 -12.00 6.57 -13.13
C THR A 557 -10.93 5.94 -12.23
N PRO A 558 -11.29 5.24 -11.14
CA PRO A 558 -10.31 4.59 -10.27
C PRO A 558 -9.53 3.49 -11.01
N LEU A 559 -8.19 3.55 -10.99
CA LEU A 559 -7.29 2.59 -11.63
C LEU A 559 -6.30 1.98 -10.63
N PRO A 560 -6.00 0.66 -10.69
CA PRO A 560 -5.11 -0.02 -9.73
C PRO A 560 -3.66 0.51 -9.66
N ASP A 561 -3.22 1.20 -10.71
CA ASP A 561 -1.92 1.85 -10.87
C ASP A 561 -2.03 3.37 -11.01
N PHE A 562 -3.22 3.93 -10.75
CA PHE A 562 -3.59 5.32 -11.01
C PHE A 562 -3.24 5.77 -12.45
N GLY A 563 -3.34 4.88 -13.44
CA GLY A 563 -2.98 5.20 -14.84
C GLY A 563 -1.48 5.36 -15.06
N GLY A 564 -0.64 4.88 -14.12
CA GLY A 564 0.82 4.95 -14.20
C GLY A 564 1.43 6.26 -13.72
N HIS A 565 0.67 7.12 -13.03
CA HIS A 565 1.16 8.38 -12.46
C HIS A 565 1.04 8.44 -10.93
N HIS A 566 1.63 9.48 -10.34
CA HIS A 566 1.65 9.70 -8.89
C HIS A 566 0.40 10.50 -8.47
N PRO A 567 -0.52 9.97 -7.64
CA PRO A 567 -1.75 10.68 -7.29
C PRO A 567 -1.54 11.67 -6.14
N ASP A 568 -0.60 12.61 -6.27
CA ASP A 568 -0.44 13.74 -5.32
C ASP A 568 -0.89 15.06 -6.00
N PRO A 569 -1.88 15.78 -5.44
CA PRO A 569 -2.37 17.01 -6.02
C PRO A 569 -1.39 18.15 -5.73
N ASN A 570 -0.36 18.26 -6.57
CA ASN A 570 0.63 19.34 -6.51
C ASN A 570 1.01 19.80 -7.93
N LEU A 571 1.71 20.93 -8.04
CA LEU A 571 2.07 21.54 -9.34
C LEU A 571 3.03 20.71 -10.21
N THR A 572 3.67 19.67 -9.66
CA THR A 572 4.54 18.74 -10.38
C THR A 572 3.78 17.56 -10.96
N TYR A 573 2.95 16.87 -10.17
CA TYR A 573 2.25 15.65 -10.64
C TYR A 573 0.90 15.94 -11.28
N ALA A 574 0.12 16.90 -10.77
CA ALA A 574 -1.14 17.35 -11.39
C ALA A 574 -0.91 18.37 -12.53
N ALA A 575 0.24 18.32 -13.20
CA ALA A 575 0.62 19.22 -14.29
C ALA A 575 -0.40 19.21 -15.44
N LYS A 576 -1.01 18.05 -15.71
CA LYS A 576 -2.09 17.87 -16.71
C LYS A 576 -3.27 18.82 -16.47
N LEU A 577 -3.74 18.94 -15.23
CA LEU A 577 -4.77 19.89 -14.84
C LEU A 577 -4.29 21.33 -14.97
N VAL A 578 -3.08 21.63 -14.47
CA VAL A 578 -2.52 22.99 -14.47
C VAL A 578 -2.39 23.52 -15.90
N ASP A 579 -1.93 22.71 -16.85
CA ASP A 579 -1.78 23.10 -18.25
C ASP A 579 -3.13 23.17 -18.99
N ALA A 580 -4.12 22.34 -18.64
CA ALA A 580 -5.49 22.49 -19.13
C ALA A 580 -6.11 23.86 -18.72
N VAL A 581 -5.92 24.29 -17.47
CA VAL A 581 -6.42 25.58 -16.95
C VAL A 581 -5.63 26.78 -17.49
N ARG A 582 -4.38 26.59 -17.91
CA ARG A 582 -3.60 27.60 -18.65
C ARG A 582 -4.07 27.73 -20.10
N ALA A 583 -4.46 26.62 -20.73
CA ALA A 583 -4.95 26.58 -22.10
C ALA A 583 -6.38 27.15 -22.24
N ASP A 584 -7.36 26.61 -21.49
CA ASP A 584 -8.73 27.16 -21.45
C ASP A 584 -8.89 28.19 -20.33
N LYS A 585 -8.65 29.46 -20.69
CA LYS A 585 -8.86 30.62 -19.80
C LYS A 585 -10.32 30.83 -19.36
N SER A 586 -11.29 30.07 -19.87
CA SER A 586 -12.68 30.12 -19.37
C SER A 586 -12.92 29.22 -18.15
N ILE A 587 -12.03 28.25 -17.86
CA ILE A 587 -12.04 27.54 -16.57
C ILE A 587 -11.70 28.55 -15.47
N SER A 588 -12.58 28.68 -14.48
CA SER A 588 -12.54 29.77 -13.49
C SER A 588 -12.03 29.30 -12.12
N LEU A 589 -12.33 28.06 -11.76
CA LEU A 589 -11.81 27.31 -10.60
C LEU A 589 -11.50 25.88 -11.05
N ALA A 590 -10.44 25.28 -10.54
CA ALA A 590 -10.10 23.89 -10.78
C ALA A 590 -9.49 23.27 -9.52
N ALA A 591 -9.61 21.95 -9.39
CA ALA A 591 -9.09 21.21 -8.24
C ALA A 591 -8.56 19.83 -8.63
N ALA A 592 -7.59 19.32 -7.87
CA ALA A 592 -7.14 17.92 -7.93
C ALA A 592 -7.13 17.32 -6.52
N PHE A 593 -7.39 16.02 -6.39
CA PHE A 593 -7.36 15.31 -5.10
C PHE A 593 -6.35 14.15 -5.11
N ASP A 594 -5.89 13.70 -3.93
CA ASP A 594 -4.98 12.55 -3.84
C ASP A 594 -5.71 11.20 -3.90
N GLY A 595 -4.92 10.12 -3.91
CA GLY A 595 -5.38 8.74 -4.11
C GLY A 595 -6.63 8.36 -3.31
N ASP A 596 -6.68 8.68 -2.00
CA ASP A 596 -7.83 8.41 -1.12
C ASP A 596 -8.70 9.64 -0.79
N GLY A 597 -8.44 10.79 -1.42
CA GLY A 597 -9.26 11.99 -1.34
C GLY A 597 -9.11 12.81 -0.05
N ASP A 598 -8.06 12.57 0.74
CA ASP A 598 -7.77 13.36 1.95
C ASP A 598 -7.06 14.69 1.63
N ARG A 599 -6.57 14.89 0.40
CA ARG A 599 -5.92 16.15 -0.05
C ARG A 599 -6.65 16.87 -1.17
N ASN A 600 -6.34 18.16 -1.32
CA ASN A 600 -6.74 19.01 -2.43
C ASN A 600 -5.66 20.02 -2.87
N MET A 601 -5.56 20.24 -4.16
CA MET A 601 -4.97 21.45 -4.75
C MET A 601 -6.10 22.33 -5.30
N ILE A 602 -5.98 23.65 -5.14
CA ILE A 602 -6.92 24.63 -5.70
C ILE A 602 -6.19 25.55 -6.69
N ILE A 603 -6.73 25.65 -7.90
CA ILE A 603 -6.22 26.47 -9.01
C ILE A 603 -7.31 27.44 -9.48
N GLY A 604 -6.99 28.73 -9.58
CA GLY A 604 -7.84 29.73 -10.21
C GLY A 604 -7.54 29.92 -11.71
N GLN A 605 -8.47 30.61 -12.39
CA GLN A 605 -8.38 31.03 -13.80
C GLN A 605 -6.95 31.33 -14.29
N GLY A 606 -6.53 30.67 -15.37
CA GLY A 606 -5.22 30.88 -16.01
C GLY A 606 -4.03 30.20 -15.30
N GLY A 607 -4.28 29.28 -14.37
CA GLY A 607 -3.24 28.57 -13.62
C GLY A 607 -2.76 29.30 -12.37
N PHE A 608 -3.63 30.11 -11.77
CA PHE A 608 -3.32 30.83 -10.52
C PHE A 608 -3.32 29.86 -9.33
N PHE A 609 -2.15 29.53 -8.80
CA PHE A 609 -2.01 28.61 -7.68
C PHE A 609 -2.44 29.24 -6.35
N VAL A 610 -3.31 28.55 -5.60
CA VAL A 610 -3.59 28.84 -4.20
C VAL A 610 -2.70 27.95 -3.32
N CYS A 611 -1.82 28.56 -2.51
CA CYS A 611 -1.01 27.80 -1.56
C CYS A 611 -1.93 27.12 -0.51
N PRO A 612 -1.70 25.87 -0.09
CA PRO A 612 -2.53 25.22 0.94
C PRO A 612 -2.63 26.00 2.26
N CYS A 613 -1.57 26.72 2.65
CA CYS A 613 -1.58 27.57 3.85
C CYS A 613 -2.50 28.79 3.67
N ASP A 614 -2.48 29.42 2.50
CA ASP A 614 -3.42 30.49 2.11
C ASP A 614 -4.87 29.97 2.03
N SER A 615 -5.07 28.76 1.49
CA SER A 615 -6.39 28.12 1.36
C SER A 615 -7.05 27.93 2.73
N LEU A 616 -6.31 27.42 3.71
CA LEU A 616 -6.75 27.31 5.11
C LEU A 616 -7.14 28.68 5.68
N ALA A 617 -6.31 29.72 5.49
CA ALA A 617 -6.55 31.06 6.02
C ALA A 617 -7.78 31.73 5.38
N VAL A 618 -7.99 31.55 4.08
CA VAL A 618 -9.18 32.07 3.37
C VAL A 618 -10.46 31.36 3.80
N ILE A 619 -10.43 30.02 3.94
CA ILE A 619 -11.60 29.26 4.41
C ILE A 619 -11.94 29.61 5.87
N ALA A 620 -10.92 29.83 6.72
CA ALA A 620 -11.10 30.33 8.08
C ALA A 620 -11.72 31.74 8.13
N ASP A 621 -11.24 32.67 7.30
CA ASP A 621 -11.69 34.07 7.24
C ASP A 621 -13.10 34.23 6.65
N ASN A 622 -13.56 33.23 5.89
CA ASN A 622 -14.85 33.25 5.19
C ASN A 622 -15.78 32.10 5.63
N ALA A 623 -15.54 31.50 6.81
CA ALA A 623 -16.32 30.37 7.31
C ALA A 623 -17.82 30.66 7.39
N GLU A 624 -18.22 31.91 7.64
CA GLU A 624 -19.62 32.37 7.65
C GLU A 624 -20.32 32.23 6.27
N SER A 625 -19.58 32.07 5.17
CA SER A 625 -20.13 31.74 3.84
C SER A 625 -20.52 30.26 3.68
N ILE A 626 -20.37 29.45 4.74
CA ILE A 626 -20.68 28.02 4.75
C ILE A 626 -21.78 27.77 5.80
N LYS A 627 -22.96 27.36 5.31
CA LYS A 627 -24.18 27.01 6.05
C LYS A 627 -23.96 26.19 7.33
N TYR A 628 -22.99 25.27 7.32
CA TYR A 628 -22.58 24.53 8.51
C TYR A 628 -22.00 25.40 9.63
N PHE A 629 -21.10 26.35 9.33
CA PHE A 629 -20.52 27.23 10.35
C PHE A 629 -21.43 28.41 10.71
N GLU A 630 -22.27 28.88 9.78
CA GLU A 630 -23.38 29.79 10.08
C GLU A 630 -24.27 29.19 11.20
N LYS A 631 -24.65 27.92 11.07
CA LYS A 631 -25.51 27.21 12.02
C LYS A 631 -24.82 26.83 13.33
N ASN A 632 -23.58 26.33 13.29
CA ASN A 632 -22.92 25.72 14.47
C ASN A 632 -21.91 26.68 15.17
N GLY A 633 -21.53 27.77 14.50
CA GLY A 633 -20.45 28.67 14.89
C GLY A 633 -19.06 28.08 14.65
N VAL A 634 -18.04 28.94 14.74
CA VAL A 634 -16.61 28.56 14.74
C VAL A 634 -16.10 28.53 16.19
N ARG A 635 -15.36 27.48 16.55
CA ARG A 635 -14.76 27.29 17.88
C ARG A 635 -13.33 27.82 17.98
N GLY A 636 -12.54 27.57 16.93
CA GLY A 636 -11.10 27.78 16.86
C GLY A 636 -10.55 27.26 15.54
N PHE A 637 -9.27 27.54 15.27
CA PHE A 637 -8.56 27.01 14.12
C PHE A 637 -7.33 26.21 14.54
N ALA A 638 -6.81 25.36 13.66
CA ALA A 638 -5.50 24.74 13.87
C ALA A 638 -4.71 24.57 12.56
N ARG A 639 -3.38 24.59 12.67
CA ARG A 639 -2.46 24.22 11.60
C ARG A 639 -1.36 23.31 12.12
N SER A 640 -0.83 22.45 11.27
CA SER A 640 0.41 21.73 11.62
C SER A 640 1.60 22.68 11.54
N MET A 641 2.57 22.50 12.42
CA MET A 641 3.69 23.42 12.65
C MET A 641 4.43 23.85 11.37
N PRO A 642 4.72 22.98 10.38
CA PRO A 642 5.38 23.42 9.15
C PRO A 642 4.54 24.38 8.28
N THR A 643 3.21 24.35 8.40
CA THR A 643 2.27 25.22 7.69
C THR A 643 2.52 26.69 8.04
N SER A 644 2.42 27.60 7.07
CA SER A 644 2.64 29.04 7.30
C SER A 644 1.62 29.62 8.29
N PRO A 645 1.97 30.68 9.05
CA PRO A 645 1.10 31.30 10.04
C PRO A 645 0.03 32.22 9.43
N ALA A 646 -0.36 32.00 8.16
CA ALA A 646 -1.40 32.78 7.48
C ALA A 646 -2.74 32.75 8.25
N VAL A 647 -3.10 31.60 8.81
CA VAL A 647 -4.33 31.45 9.63
C VAL A 647 -4.20 32.14 11.00
N ASP A 648 -2.99 32.27 11.53
CA ASP A 648 -2.69 32.97 12.78
C ASP A 648 -2.90 34.49 12.62
N ARG A 649 -2.71 35.03 11.40
CA ARG A 649 -2.94 36.46 11.10
C ARG A 649 -4.39 36.91 11.36
N LEU A 650 -5.35 36.00 11.33
CA LEU A 650 -6.74 36.31 11.70
C LEU A 650 -6.83 36.80 13.16
N GLN A 651 -5.99 36.29 14.07
CA GLN A 651 -5.98 36.73 15.48
C GLN A 651 -5.58 38.20 15.64
N ALA A 652 -4.69 38.71 14.77
CA ALA A 652 -4.23 40.10 14.82
C ALA A 652 -5.34 41.12 14.54
N ARG A 653 -6.48 40.69 14.00
CA ARG A 653 -7.68 41.51 13.74
C ARG A 653 -8.59 41.66 14.96
N PHE A 654 -8.33 40.99 16.08
CA PHE A 654 -9.19 40.99 17.27
C PHE A 654 -8.60 41.68 18.55
N PRO A 655 -8.09 42.93 18.48
CA PRO A 655 -7.94 43.77 19.67
C PRO A 655 -9.31 44.33 20.14
N GLY A 656 -10.30 43.44 20.30
CA GLY A 656 -11.71 43.73 20.59
C GLY A 656 -12.61 42.54 20.23
N PRO A 657 -13.81 42.42 20.82
CA PRO A 657 -14.81 41.40 20.47
C PRO A 657 -15.55 41.71 19.15
N VAL A 658 -16.48 40.82 18.74
CA VAL A 658 -17.36 40.88 17.54
C VAL A 658 -16.66 40.37 16.25
N VAL A 659 -17.10 39.30 15.55
CA VAL A 659 -18.18 38.30 15.72
C VAL A 659 -17.53 36.89 15.69
N CYS A 660 -17.99 35.82 16.37
CA CYS A 660 -19.04 35.71 17.38
C CYS A 660 -18.86 36.71 18.53
N LYS A 661 -19.96 37.20 19.10
CA LYS A 661 -19.96 38.43 19.91
C LYS A 661 -19.11 38.39 21.19
N ASP A 662 -18.80 37.21 21.74
CA ASP A 662 -18.28 37.06 23.10
C ASP A 662 -17.01 36.17 23.25
N LYS A 663 -16.34 35.79 22.14
CA LYS A 663 -15.20 34.85 22.21
C LYS A 663 -13.98 35.27 21.38
N LYS A 664 -12.80 35.13 21.99
CA LYS A 664 -11.52 35.02 21.27
C LYS A 664 -11.51 33.68 20.52
N ILE A 665 -11.01 33.67 19.29
CA ILE A 665 -10.84 32.46 18.49
C ILE A 665 -9.38 32.01 18.63
N ASP A 666 -9.16 30.86 19.27
CA ASP A 666 -7.85 30.25 19.43
C ASP A 666 -7.32 29.72 18.08
N VAL A 667 -6.00 29.77 17.88
CA VAL A 667 -5.30 29.11 16.77
C VAL A 667 -4.25 28.18 17.39
N TYR A 668 -4.37 26.88 17.11
CA TYR A 668 -3.50 25.84 17.67
C TYR A 668 -2.42 25.42 16.66
N GLU A 669 -1.16 25.44 17.07
CA GLU A 669 -0.03 24.89 16.31
C GLU A 669 0.26 23.45 16.78
N THR A 670 -0.05 22.45 15.96
CA THR A 670 0.14 21.02 16.28
C THR A 670 1.37 20.45 15.55
N PRO A 671 1.82 19.22 15.86
CA PRO A 671 2.70 18.49 14.94
C PRO A 671 1.96 18.12 13.64
N THR A 672 2.70 17.68 12.62
CA THR A 672 2.11 17.14 11.38
C THR A 672 1.45 15.78 11.63
N GLY A 673 0.24 15.60 11.12
CA GLY A 673 -0.56 14.39 11.30
C GLY A 673 -1.92 14.69 11.91
N TRP A 674 -2.98 14.37 11.16
CA TRP A 674 -4.35 14.74 11.48
C TRP A 674 -4.87 14.25 12.85
N LYS A 675 -4.28 13.19 13.41
CA LYS A 675 -4.56 12.68 14.76
C LYS A 675 -4.51 13.77 15.85
N PHE A 676 -3.60 14.74 15.74
CA PHE A 676 -3.48 15.85 16.71
C PHE A 676 -4.65 16.84 16.62
N PHE A 677 -5.20 17.06 15.42
CA PHE A 677 -6.45 17.79 15.29
C PHE A 677 -7.63 16.95 15.78
N GLY A 678 -7.60 15.62 15.61
CA GLY A 678 -8.63 14.70 16.12
C GLY A 678 -9.02 14.99 17.58
N ASN A 679 -8.02 15.08 18.46
CA ASN A 679 -8.20 15.50 19.86
C ASN A 679 -8.89 16.87 19.99
N LEU A 680 -8.40 17.89 19.28
CA LEU A 680 -8.96 19.26 19.32
C LEU A 680 -10.38 19.34 18.74
N LEU A 681 -10.71 18.52 17.75
CA LEU A 681 -12.02 18.43 17.09
C LEU A 681 -13.05 17.66 17.95
N ASP A 682 -12.61 16.72 18.78
CA ASP A 682 -13.45 16.03 19.78
C ASP A 682 -13.64 16.83 21.06
N ALA A 683 -12.65 17.63 21.47
CA ALA A 683 -12.76 18.57 22.59
C ALA A 683 -13.51 19.88 22.26
N ASP A 684 -14.11 19.98 21.07
CA ASP A 684 -14.82 21.15 20.53
C ASP A 684 -13.99 22.45 20.59
N LYS A 685 -12.64 22.32 20.55
CA LYS A 685 -11.66 23.42 20.60
C LYS A 685 -11.45 24.09 19.26
N VAL A 686 -11.58 23.35 18.15
CA VAL A 686 -11.38 23.87 16.80
C VAL A 686 -12.48 23.39 15.85
N SER A 687 -12.74 24.18 14.80
CA SER A 687 -13.75 23.88 13.78
C SER A 687 -13.15 23.70 12.40
N VAL A 688 -12.12 24.47 12.02
CA VAL A 688 -11.41 24.32 10.73
C VAL A 688 -9.92 24.10 10.99
N CYS A 689 -9.30 23.16 10.28
CA CYS A 689 -7.87 22.89 10.41
C CYS A 689 -7.23 22.42 9.09
N GLY A 690 -5.91 22.51 8.99
CA GLY A 690 -5.20 22.21 7.74
C GLY A 690 -3.69 21.99 7.89
N GLU A 691 -3.11 21.48 6.82
CA GLU A 691 -1.69 21.15 6.69
C GLU A 691 -1.17 21.64 5.33
N GLU A 692 0.04 22.21 5.30
CA GLU A 692 0.75 22.62 4.07
C GLU A 692 0.80 21.55 2.97
N SER A 693 0.73 20.27 3.37
CA SER A 693 0.71 19.11 2.50
C SER A 693 -0.68 18.90 1.88
N PHE A 694 -1.21 19.95 1.25
CA PHE A 694 -2.48 19.94 0.52
C PHE A 694 -3.70 19.48 1.35
N GLY A 695 -3.66 19.67 2.68
CA GLY A 695 -4.66 19.16 3.61
C GLY A 695 -5.55 20.23 4.20
N THR A 696 -6.86 20.06 4.17
CA THR A 696 -7.82 20.93 4.88
C THR A 696 -9.06 20.13 5.25
N GLY A 697 -9.75 20.52 6.32
CA GLY A 697 -10.93 19.83 6.83
C GLY A 697 -11.55 20.52 8.04
N SER A 698 -12.61 19.92 8.59
CA SER A 698 -13.37 20.50 9.69
C SER A 698 -13.96 19.46 10.65
N ASN A 699 -14.61 19.91 11.73
CA ASN A 699 -15.21 19.04 12.75
C ASN A 699 -16.43 18.23 12.27
N HIS A 700 -16.82 18.32 11.00
CA HIS A 700 -17.80 17.43 10.36
C HIS A 700 -17.36 15.96 10.46
N ILE A 701 -16.12 15.66 10.07
CA ILE A 701 -15.49 14.34 10.19
C ILE A 701 -14.25 14.37 11.10
N ARG A 702 -13.39 13.34 11.03
CA ARG A 702 -12.10 13.27 11.74
C ARG A 702 -10.94 12.90 10.82
N GLU A 703 -11.06 13.26 9.55
CA GLU A 703 -10.00 13.22 8.54
C GLU A 703 -9.92 14.56 7.80
N LYS A 704 -8.87 14.76 7.00
CA LYS A 704 -8.88 15.81 5.95
C LYS A 704 -9.91 15.45 4.88
N ASP A 705 -10.35 16.43 4.09
CA ASP A 705 -11.34 16.21 3.03
C ASP A 705 -11.13 17.17 1.85
N GLY A 706 -10.67 16.62 0.72
CA GLY A 706 -10.42 17.41 -0.47
C GLY A 706 -11.70 17.94 -1.15
N ILE A 707 -12.78 17.15 -1.16
CA ILE A 707 -14.04 17.51 -1.83
C ILE A 707 -14.81 18.54 -1.00
N TRP A 708 -14.83 18.40 0.33
CA TRP A 708 -15.30 19.44 1.24
C TRP A 708 -14.54 20.75 1.02
N THR A 709 -13.22 20.70 0.80
CA THR A 709 -12.42 21.91 0.56
C THR A 709 -12.76 22.58 -0.77
N PHE A 710 -12.99 21.80 -1.84
CA PHE A 710 -13.54 22.32 -3.10
C PHE A 710 -14.93 22.97 -2.91
N LEU A 711 -15.80 22.35 -2.10
CA LEU A 711 -17.13 22.88 -1.79
C LEU A 711 -17.09 24.15 -0.93
N CYS A 712 -16.11 24.31 -0.04
CA CYS A 712 -15.85 25.57 0.68
C CYS A 712 -15.53 26.70 -0.31
N TRP A 713 -14.62 26.45 -1.26
CA TRP A 713 -14.31 27.43 -2.31
C TRP A 713 -15.51 27.71 -3.21
N ALA A 714 -16.25 26.70 -3.65
CA ALA A 714 -17.47 26.90 -4.45
C ALA A 714 -18.52 27.74 -3.71
N SER A 715 -18.75 27.49 -2.42
CA SER A 715 -19.67 28.26 -1.57
C SER A 715 -19.25 29.71 -1.43
N LEU A 716 -17.97 29.96 -1.16
CA LEU A 716 -17.40 31.31 -1.04
C LEU A 716 -17.55 32.12 -2.34
N LEU A 717 -17.21 31.52 -3.48
CA LEU A 717 -17.28 32.23 -4.77
C LEU A 717 -18.75 32.48 -5.19
N ALA A 718 -19.67 31.55 -4.89
CA ALA A 718 -21.11 31.73 -5.08
C ALA A 718 -21.67 32.85 -4.19
N ALA A 719 -21.37 32.85 -2.89
CA ALA A 719 -21.80 33.89 -1.94
C ALA A 719 -21.26 35.27 -2.34
N ARG A 720 -20.00 35.35 -2.81
CA ARG A 720 -19.43 36.60 -3.36
C ARG A 720 -20.16 37.07 -4.61
N GLN A 721 -20.50 36.19 -5.55
CA GLN A 721 -21.29 36.56 -6.73
C GLN A 721 -22.68 37.07 -6.36
N ALA A 722 -23.35 36.44 -5.37
CA ALA A 722 -24.64 36.88 -4.84
C ALA A 722 -24.54 38.27 -4.17
N ALA A 723 -23.45 38.54 -3.45
CA ALA A 723 -23.12 39.85 -2.87
C ALA A 723 -22.62 40.90 -3.90
N GLY A 724 -22.58 40.57 -5.20
CA GLY A 724 -22.12 41.46 -6.26
C GLY A 724 -20.60 41.67 -6.33
N LEU A 725 -19.81 40.89 -5.57
CA LEU A 725 -18.35 40.91 -5.55
C LEU A 725 -17.75 40.00 -6.64
N SER A 726 -16.45 40.14 -6.91
CA SER A 726 -15.74 39.27 -7.86
C SER A 726 -15.65 37.83 -7.33
N PRO A 727 -16.14 36.82 -8.08
CA PRO A 727 -15.98 35.40 -7.77
C PRO A 727 -14.66 34.81 -8.32
N ARG A 728 -13.68 35.66 -8.66
CA ARG A 728 -12.35 35.18 -9.10
C ARG A 728 -11.50 34.82 -7.89
N VAL A 729 -10.98 33.58 -7.87
CA VAL A 729 -10.01 33.08 -6.88
C VAL A 729 -8.83 34.05 -6.66
N SER A 730 -8.28 34.62 -7.74
CA SER A 730 -7.16 35.56 -7.63
C SER A 730 -7.54 36.94 -7.08
N ASP A 731 -8.81 37.33 -7.10
CA ASP A 731 -9.28 38.56 -6.46
C ASP A 731 -9.56 38.32 -4.96
N VAL A 732 -10.10 37.15 -4.59
CA VAL A 732 -10.19 36.69 -3.19
C VAL A 732 -8.81 36.70 -2.52
N MET A 733 -7.78 36.15 -3.19
CA MET A 733 -6.43 36.13 -2.61
C MET A 733 -5.83 37.54 -2.44
N LYS A 734 -6.02 38.45 -3.41
CA LYS A 734 -5.55 39.85 -3.28
C LYS A 734 -6.26 40.56 -2.13
N GLU A 735 -7.55 40.34 -1.96
CA GLU A 735 -8.34 40.92 -0.86
C GLU A 735 -7.86 40.40 0.50
N HIS A 736 -7.63 39.09 0.62
CA HIS A 736 -7.08 38.47 1.82
C HIS A 736 -5.67 38.98 2.15
N TRP A 737 -4.75 39.01 1.17
CA TRP A 737 -3.39 39.53 1.38
C TRP A 737 -3.36 41.03 1.68
N SER A 738 -4.24 41.83 1.06
CA SER A 738 -4.38 43.27 1.38
C SER A 738 -4.89 43.51 2.81
N LYS A 739 -5.66 42.55 3.36
CA LYS A 739 -6.30 42.60 4.68
C LYS A 739 -5.41 42.08 5.82
N TYR A 740 -4.55 41.09 5.54
CA TYR A 740 -3.74 40.39 6.56
C TYR A 740 -2.21 40.44 6.32
N GLY A 741 -1.76 40.96 5.18
CA GLY A 741 -0.42 40.73 4.65
C GLY A 741 -0.31 39.38 3.93
N ARG A 742 0.86 39.09 3.36
CA ARG A 742 1.13 37.83 2.65
C ARG A 742 2.23 37.04 3.33
N ASP A 743 1.88 35.85 3.85
CA ASP A 743 2.84 34.82 4.23
C ASP A 743 3.29 34.07 2.98
N PHE A 744 4.40 34.50 2.40
CA PHE A 744 5.07 33.72 1.37
C PHE A 744 5.55 32.39 1.98
N PHE A 745 5.38 31.31 1.22
CA PHE A 745 5.65 29.94 1.64
C PHE A 745 6.21 29.12 0.47
N THR A 746 7.10 28.16 0.78
CA THR A 746 7.42 27.04 -0.10
C THR A 746 7.93 25.84 0.70
N ARG A 747 7.69 24.63 0.19
CA ARG A 747 8.31 23.39 0.66
C ARG A 747 9.19 22.80 -0.43
N TYR A 748 10.42 22.44 -0.07
CA TYR A 748 11.37 21.71 -0.90
C TYR A 748 11.49 20.28 -0.34
N ASP A 749 11.08 19.28 -1.13
CA ASP A 749 11.21 17.86 -0.78
C ASP A 749 12.41 17.24 -1.50
N TYR A 750 13.28 16.57 -0.75
CA TYR A 750 14.38 15.76 -1.27
C TYR A 750 14.05 14.29 -0.98
N GLU A 751 13.44 13.60 -1.95
CA GLU A 751 12.91 12.23 -1.85
C GLU A 751 13.97 11.19 -2.27
N ASP A 752 13.85 9.92 -1.88
CA ASP A 752 14.86 8.88 -2.17
C ASP A 752 16.29 9.23 -1.71
N CYS A 753 16.45 10.04 -0.65
CA CYS A 753 17.74 10.17 0.02
C CYS A 753 18.03 8.89 0.83
N THR A 754 19.31 8.59 1.06
CA THR A 754 19.64 7.49 1.99
C THR A 754 19.30 7.89 3.42
N GLU A 755 19.04 6.91 4.29
CA GLU A 755 18.77 7.17 5.71
C GLU A 755 19.93 7.92 6.37
N GLU A 756 21.17 7.57 6.02
CA GLU A 756 22.38 8.24 6.48
C GLU A 756 22.49 9.69 5.97
N GLN A 757 22.09 9.99 4.72
CA GLN A 757 22.01 11.37 4.23
C GLN A 757 20.95 12.18 5.00
N GLY A 758 19.79 11.60 5.26
CA GLY A 758 18.74 12.21 6.08
C GLY A 758 19.23 12.54 7.49
N LYS A 759 19.86 11.54 8.13
CA LYS A 759 20.50 11.67 9.44
C LYS A 759 21.55 12.78 9.46
N GLN A 760 22.51 12.78 8.54
CA GLN A 760 23.59 13.79 8.50
C GLN A 760 23.07 15.23 8.32
N VAL A 761 22.00 15.43 7.53
CA VAL A 761 21.35 16.75 7.41
C VAL A 761 20.70 17.17 8.73
N MET A 762 20.00 16.25 9.42
CA MET A 762 19.41 16.56 10.72
C MET A 762 20.44 16.76 11.83
N GLU A 763 21.51 15.96 11.89
CA GLU A 763 22.64 16.14 12.82
C GLU A 763 23.30 17.52 12.66
N ARG A 764 23.45 17.99 11.41
CA ARG A 764 23.95 19.35 11.12
C ARG A 764 23.00 20.44 11.62
N VAL A 765 21.69 20.27 11.47
CA VAL A 765 20.69 21.25 11.97
C VAL A 765 20.60 21.19 13.50
N GLU A 766 20.72 20.01 14.11
CA GLU A 766 20.84 19.84 15.57
C GLU A 766 22.11 20.47 16.14
N ALA A 767 23.21 20.54 15.39
CA ALA A 767 24.41 21.25 15.82
C ALA A 767 24.15 22.76 15.98
N LEU A 768 23.27 23.35 15.17
CA LEU A 768 22.86 24.76 15.31
C LEU A 768 22.04 25.01 16.59
N LEU A 769 21.21 24.03 16.99
CA LEU A 769 20.46 24.06 18.26
C LEU A 769 21.40 24.02 19.49
N LYS A 770 22.62 23.51 19.31
CA LYS A 770 23.65 23.34 20.34
C LYS A 770 24.72 24.46 20.33
N ASP A 771 24.68 25.37 19.35
CA ASP A 771 25.62 26.50 19.19
C ASP A 771 25.13 27.74 19.97
N PRO A 772 25.77 28.10 21.10
CA PRO A 772 25.34 29.22 21.94
C PRO A 772 25.52 30.59 21.26
N GLY A 773 26.31 30.66 20.18
CA GLY A 773 26.48 31.86 19.37
C GLY A 773 25.61 31.89 18.12
N PHE A 774 24.67 30.95 17.94
CA PHE A 774 23.77 30.92 16.78
C PHE A 774 22.62 31.92 16.92
N VAL A 775 21.98 31.98 18.08
CA VAL A 775 20.95 32.99 18.36
C VAL A 775 21.59 34.38 18.41
N GLY A 776 20.95 35.36 17.77
CA GLY A 776 21.47 36.72 17.63
C GLY A 776 22.47 36.92 16.48
N ARG A 777 22.98 35.84 15.85
CA ARG A 777 23.86 35.88 14.68
C ARG A 777 23.12 36.43 13.46
N THR A 778 23.78 37.30 12.69
CA THR A 778 23.25 37.81 11.41
C THR A 778 23.97 37.16 10.24
N TYR A 779 23.21 36.43 9.42
CA TYR A 779 23.66 35.89 8.14
C TYR A 779 23.40 36.91 7.02
N LYS A 780 24.23 36.89 5.97
CA LYS A 780 24.01 37.62 4.72
C LYS A 780 24.01 36.65 3.54
N THR A 781 23.10 36.84 2.60
CA THR A 781 23.02 36.07 1.36
C THR A 781 23.86 36.68 0.24
N ASN A 782 24.03 35.96 -0.87
CA ASN A 782 24.73 36.47 -2.06
C ASN A 782 24.08 37.74 -2.65
N SER A 783 22.76 37.90 -2.48
CA SER A 783 22.01 39.11 -2.84
C SER A 783 22.17 40.27 -1.85
N GLY A 784 22.93 40.09 -0.76
CA GLY A 784 23.15 41.10 0.29
C GLY A 784 22.02 41.22 1.32
N ALA A 785 20.94 40.44 1.20
CA ALA A 785 19.87 40.42 2.20
C ALA A 785 20.39 39.86 3.53
N ALA A 786 19.97 40.47 4.65
CA ALA A 786 20.50 40.17 5.98
C ALA A 786 19.40 39.61 6.90
N PHE A 787 19.70 38.48 7.55
CA PHE A 787 18.76 37.77 8.42
C PHE A 787 19.41 37.52 9.79
N LYS A 788 18.84 38.11 10.84
CA LYS A 788 19.25 37.86 12.22
C LYS A 788 18.45 36.71 12.79
N VAL A 789 19.12 35.68 13.32
CA VAL A 789 18.47 34.59 14.06
C VAL A 789 17.89 35.14 15.37
N LEU A 790 16.61 34.90 15.61
CA LEU A 790 15.88 35.31 16.81
C LEU A 790 15.72 34.15 17.80
N SER A 791 15.44 32.94 17.31
CA SER A 791 15.41 31.72 18.11
C SER A 791 15.61 30.47 17.24
N ILE A 792 15.94 29.36 17.90
CA ILE A 792 15.95 28.01 17.34
C ILE A 792 15.36 27.06 18.40
N ASP A 793 14.48 26.14 17.99
CA ASP A 793 13.94 25.09 18.86
C ASP A 793 13.76 23.77 18.10
N ASN A 794 13.63 22.65 18.82
CA ASN A 794 13.10 21.42 18.25
C ASN A 794 11.69 21.22 18.80
N PHE A 795 10.70 21.32 17.92
CA PHE A 795 9.31 21.50 18.31
C PHE A 795 8.80 20.35 19.18
N SER A 796 8.16 20.71 20.30
CA SER A 796 7.46 19.81 21.19
C SER A 796 6.06 20.33 21.46
N TYR A 797 5.07 19.47 21.26
CA TYR A 797 3.67 19.76 21.53
C TYR A 797 3.24 19.03 22.81
N THR A 798 2.48 19.72 23.65
CA THR A 798 1.73 19.12 24.76
C THR A 798 0.26 19.25 24.42
N ASP A 799 -0.45 18.12 24.30
CA ASP A 799 -1.83 18.14 23.86
C ASP A 799 -2.76 18.74 24.93
N PRO A 800 -3.60 19.74 24.61
CA PRO A 800 -4.44 20.44 25.58
C PRO A 800 -5.71 19.66 25.95
N VAL A 801 -5.85 18.40 25.51
CA VAL A 801 -6.96 17.49 25.80
C VAL A 801 -6.46 16.30 26.61
N ASP A 802 -5.51 15.52 26.08
CA ASP A 802 -5.02 14.28 26.73
C ASP A 802 -3.71 14.43 27.51
N GLN A 803 -3.07 15.61 27.45
CA GLN A 803 -1.78 15.94 28.10
C GLN A 803 -0.58 15.08 27.63
N SER A 804 -0.70 14.36 26.51
CA SER A 804 0.44 13.68 25.87
C SER A 804 1.47 14.69 25.35
N VAL A 805 2.74 14.28 25.25
CA VAL A 805 3.87 15.17 24.91
C VAL A 805 4.69 14.61 23.75
N SER A 806 4.32 14.98 22.53
CA SER A 806 5.05 14.61 21.31
C SER A 806 6.25 15.54 21.10
N LYS A 807 7.46 15.05 21.41
CA LYS A 807 8.73 15.77 21.28
C LYS A 807 9.39 15.56 19.91
N ASN A 808 10.42 16.36 19.61
CA ASN A 808 11.31 16.20 18.44
C ASN A 808 10.59 16.24 17.08
N GLN A 809 9.55 17.06 16.94
CA GLN A 809 8.64 17.04 15.79
C GLN A 809 9.14 17.81 14.56
N GLY A 810 10.26 18.54 14.71
CA GLY A 810 10.93 19.28 13.64
C GLY A 810 11.68 20.49 14.20
N ILE A 811 12.87 20.76 13.66
CA ILE A 811 13.68 21.90 14.12
C ILE A 811 13.22 23.16 13.40
N ARG A 812 12.93 24.23 14.15
CA ARG A 812 12.47 25.52 13.64
C ARG A 812 13.53 26.58 13.90
N ILE A 813 13.68 27.51 12.96
CA ILE A 813 14.55 28.68 13.11
C ILE A 813 13.72 29.91 12.81
N MET A 814 13.60 30.81 13.77
CA MET A 814 12.92 32.10 13.63
C MET A 814 13.96 33.19 13.34
N LEU A 815 13.71 34.04 12.36
CA LEU A 815 14.61 35.10 11.90
C LEU A 815 13.88 36.45 11.79
N SER A 816 14.66 37.53 11.76
CA SER A 816 14.19 38.89 11.53
C SER A 816 13.32 39.01 10.28
N ASN A 817 12.39 39.98 10.29
CA ASN A 817 11.36 40.18 9.25
C ASN A 817 10.35 39.02 9.19
N ASP A 818 10.05 38.41 10.33
CA ASP A 818 9.08 37.32 10.50
C ASP A 818 9.28 36.21 9.44
N THR A 819 10.54 35.79 9.34
CA THR A 819 11.01 34.70 8.48
C THR A 819 11.19 33.46 9.34
N ARG A 820 10.78 32.30 8.81
CA ARG A 820 10.84 31.02 9.51
C ARG A 820 11.31 29.91 8.57
N PHE A 821 12.27 29.12 9.06
CA PHE A 821 12.67 27.85 8.42
C PHE A 821 12.27 26.68 9.30
N VAL A 822 11.86 25.56 8.71
CA VAL A 822 11.64 24.29 9.42
C VAL A 822 12.32 23.15 8.68
N TYR A 823 12.92 22.20 9.42
CA TYR A 823 13.60 21.03 8.89
C TYR A 823 13.03 19.74 9.49
N ARG A 824 12.65 18.79 8.64
CA ARG A 824 12.04 17.51 9.05
C ARG A 824 12.48 16.36 8.13
N ILE A 825 12.52 15.14 8.67
CA ILE A 825 12.46 13.91 7.87
C ILE A 825 11.00 13.46 7.82
N SER A 826 10.52 12.97 6.68
CA SER A 826 9.16 12.45 6.55
C SER A 826 9.04 11.03 7.11
N GLY A 827 7.97 10.77 7.88
CA GLY A 827 7.58 9.44 8.36
C GLY A 827 6.62 8.69 7.43
N THR A 828 6.49 9.10 6.15
CA THR A 828 5.54 8.52 5.18
C THR A 828 6.18 7.82 3.98
N GLY A 829 7.52 7.75 3.93
CA GLY A 829 8.24 7.06 2.87
C GLY A 829 8.12 5.53 2.97
N SER A 830 8.02 4.86 1.82
CA SER A 830 8.04 3.40 1.71
C SER A 830 9.46 2.84 1.64
N SER A 831 10.40 3.61 1.06
CA SER A 831 11.84 3.35 0.98
C SER A 831 12.65 4.63 1.16
N GLY A 832 13.81 4.52 1.82
CA GLY A 832 14.74 5.65 2.03
C GLY A 832 14.17 6.74 2.96
N ALA A 833 14.79 7.92 2.89
CA ALA A 833 14.38 9.11 3.64
C ALA A 833 13.95 10.24 2.68
N THR A 834 12.84 10.90 3.00
CA THR A 834 12.47 12.19 2.40
C THR A 834 12.82 13.32 3.36
N ILE A 835 13.70 14.23 2.94
CA ILE A 835 14.06 15.42 3.73
C ILE A 835 13.17 16.58 3.28
N ARG A 836 12.45 17.20 4.20
CA ARG A 836 11.54 18.32 3.96
C ARG A 836 12.10 19.61 4.54
N ILE A 837 12.29 20.60 3.67
CA ILE A 837 12.77 21.94 4.03
C ILE A 837 11.64 22.92 3.75
N TYR A 838 11.20 23.61 4.79
CA TYR A 838 10.11 24.58 4.73
C TYR A 838 10.68 25.99 4.88
N VAL A 839 10.22 26.90 4.03
CA VAL A 839 10.58 28.32 4.09
C VAL A 839 9.30 29.13 4.15
N ASN A 840 9.26 30.11 5.05
CA ASN A 840 8.16 31.05 5.21
C ASN A 840 8.73 32.45 5.51
N THR A 841 8.12 33.49 4.96
CA THR A 841 8.47 34.89 5.20
C THR A 841 7.26 35.78 4.98
N PHE A 842 7.02 36.72 5.88
CA PHE A 842 5.84 37.58 5.87
C PHE A 842 6.12 38.95 5.23
N SER A 843 5.17 39.47 4.47
CA SER A 843 5.20 40.85 3.99
C SER A 843 3.87 41.57 4.19
N ALA A 844 3.94 42.70 4.90
CA ALA A 844 2.84 43.66 5.01
C ALA A 844 2.77 44.65 3.82
N ASP A 845 3.80 44.76 2.96
CA ASP A 845 3.82 45.74 1.86
C ASP A 845 3.00 45.23 0.65
N PRO A 846 1.87 45.87 0.29
CA PRO A 846 1.03 45.44 -0.83
C PRO A 846 1.75 45.43 -2.18
N LYS A 847 2.82 46.23 -2.35
CA LYS A 847 3.63 46.23 -3.57
C LYS A 847 4.34 44.89 -3.80
N THR A 848 4.62 44.16 -2.72
CA THR A 848 5.24 42.83 -2.79
C THR A 848 4.24 41.73 -3.07
N HIS A 849 2.95 41.89 -2.72
CA HIS A 849 1.98 40.79 -2.73
C HIS A 849 1.74 40.18 -4.11
N ALA A 850 1.96 40.94 -5.19
CA ALA A 850 1.85 40.46 -6.57
C ALA A 850 3.09 39.69 -7.08
N LEU A 851 4.18 39.63 -6.31
CA LEU A 851 5.41 38.94 -6.73
C LEU A 851 5.27 37.42 -6.71
N ALA A 852 6.02 36.75 -7.60
CA ALA A 852 6.19 35.31 -7.57
C ALA A 852 6.93 34.89 -6.29
N ALA A 853 6.40 33.89 -5.57
CA ALA A 853 6.97 33.45 -4.29
C ALA A 853 8.43 33.02 -4.43
N THR A 854 8.77 32.24 -5.46
CA THR A 854 10.14 31.80 -5.76
C THR A 854 11.12 32.96 -5.96
N ALA A 855 10.68 34.09 -6.54
CA ALA A 855 11.52 35.27 -6.74
C ALA A 855 11.71 36.07 -5.45
N TYR A 856 10.64 36.30 -4.68
CA TYR A 856 10.70 37.00 -3.39
C TYR A 856 11.48 36.20 -2.32
N MET A 857 11.31 34.88 -2.34
CA MET A 857 11.89 33.96 -1.36
C MET A 857 13.32 33.51 -1.71
N ALA A 858 13.85 33.82 -2.89
CA ALA A 858 15.20 33.39 -3.32
C ALA A 858 16.31 33.52 -2.24
N PRO A 859 16.51 34.67 -1.55
CA PRO A 859 17.50 34.76 -0.47
C PRO A 859 17.13 33.95 0.78
N HIS A 860 15.84 33.86 1.11
CA HIS A 860 15.34 33.08 2.24
C HIS A 860 15.62 31.58 2.02
N ILE A 861 15.41 31.09 0.81
CA ILE A 861 15.71 29.72 0.37
C ILE A 861 17.23 29.47 0.35
N GLU A 862 18.02 30.40 -0.20
CA GLU A 862 19.50 30.32 -0.20
C GLU A 862 20.05 30.06 1.21
N LEU A 863 19.59 30.85 2.20
CA LEU A 863 20.02 30.70 3.58
C LEU A 863 19.53 29.37 4.20
N ALA A 864 18.28 28.98 3.96
CA ALA A 864 17.72 27.72 4.48
C ALA A 864 18.50 26.49 3.98
N LEU A 865 18.83 26.43 2.68
CA LEU A 865 19.61 25.34 2.09
C LEU A 865 21.08 25.36 2.59
N GLY A 866 21.66 26.55 2.79
CA GLY A 866 23.03 26.70 3.29
C GLY A 866 23.21 26.29 4.77
N LEU A 867 22.23 26.60 5.62
CA LEU A 867 22.24 26.21 7.03
C LEU A 867 22.25 24.68 7.19
N CYS A 868 21.29 23.97 6.59
CA CYS A 868 21.21 22.51 6.66
C CYS A 868 22.24 21.76 5.79
N GLY A 869 22.93 22.44 4.88
CA GLY A 869 24.00 21.82 4.06
C GLY A 869 23.51 20.76 3.06
N ILE A 870 22.20 20.75 2.75
CA ILE A 870 21.52 19.71 1.95
C ILE A 870 22.23 19.39 0.63
N GLN A 871 22.71 20.40 -0.10
CA GLN A 871 23.41 20.22 -1.38
C GLN A 871 24.76 19.52 -1.23
N TYR A 872 25.48 19.75 -0.11
CA TYR A 872 26.77 19.13 0.15
C TYR A 872 26.59 17.65 0.54
N ILE A 873 25.60 17.35 1.39
CA ILE A 873 25.37 16.02 1.97
C ILE A 873 24.67 15.07 0.97
N THR A 874 23.68 15.57 0.22
CA THR A 874 22.94 14.75 -0.76
C THR A 874 23.55 14.77 -2.16
N HIS A 875 24.49 15.68 -2.41
CA HIS A 875 25.03 16.04 -3.73
C HIS A 875 23.98 16.55 -4.74
N ARG A 876 22.74 16.85 -4.29
CA ARG A 876 21.66 17.33 -5.16
C ARG A 876 21.58 18.86 -5.17
N THR A 877 21.71 19.44 -6.36
CA THR A 877 21.60 20.89 -6.59
C THR A 877 20.17 21.41 -6.64
N LYS A 878 19.17 20.51 -6.69
CA LYS A 878 17.73 20.80 -6.72
C LYS A 878 16.96 19.79 -5.83
N PRO A 879 15.81 20.18 -5.26
CA PRO A 879 14.86 19.23 -4.67
C PRO A 879 14.23 18.31 -5.74
N THR A 880 13.55 17.25 -5.32
CA THR A 880 12.72 16.40 -6.17
C THR A 880 11.39 17.10 -6.50
N VAL A 881 10.73 17.67 -5.48
CA VAL A 881 9.44 18.38 -5.60
C VAL A 881 9.54 19.76 -4.94
N ILE A 882 8.83 20.74 -5.52
CA ILE A 882 8.63 22.08 -4.96
C ILE A 882 7.12 22.33 -4.84
N THR A 883 6.68 22.81 -3.68
CA THR A 883 5.32 23.29 -3.38
C THR A 883 5.38 24.75 -2.94
#